data_AF-A0A7R9PV31-F1
#
_entry.id   AF-A0A7R9PV31-F1
#
_cell.length_a   1.000
_cell.length_b   1.000
_cell.length_c   1.000
_cell.angle_alpha   90.00
_cell.angle_beta   90.00
_cell.angle_gamma   90.00
#
_symmetry.space_group_name_H-M   'P 1'
#
loop_
_entity.id
_entity.type
_entity.pdbx_description
1 polymer ?
#
loop_
_entity_poly.entity_id
_entity_poly.type
_entity_poly.pdbx_seq_one_letter_code
_entity_poly.pdbx_strand_id
1 'polypeptide(L)'
;MSETVLLLGSGSREHTLAWKLVQSHKVNKIYVAPGNGGIHTLGSKVQTVDLDIKNVDKVVEWCLQNKPQLVVVGPEDPLERGVVDKLSEKGIRCFGPNRAAAQIESNKSFAKDFMKAHDIPTARYQNFKDANEAKNFIKNANFKALVVKASGLAAGKGVIVAANVEEACNAVDSILVNKSFGSAGDVVVVEELLEGDEVSVLALTDGTHFKTLLPSQDHKRAYENDRGPNTGGMGAYCPYPFLDSKSVEIIERDILRKTIDGLRKDGKPFVGLLFAGLMITRDGPKVIEFNCRFGDPETQSVIPLLDSDLYDIFNACTQQKLNTIELKWKNKSSCGVVVASEGYPNTPIKGQLIEGIDEAIKAGLLVFHGGTQYKDNKFYNSGGRILTVVAVEDDLGTAVKNALKGANLIKIEHSFYRKDIANKALIRLPKSLDYKSSGVDIIAGEELVNKIKKFTNDTNRSGVMDQIGGFGALFDLKAAKYNDPILVSGTDGVGTKLRVALEYGKVDTVGIDLVAMCVNDILVQGAEPLYFLDYYACSKLDVNIGAKVVEGIAKGCKESNCALIDLISKSHLKMLKLLFNKFMFRGRDSGLRPLHTPATETKPAKTTPSTTLCLGKRGRVTISSVTTSLTAGFQWYLTPFDKTKTFGDVLLAPTKLYVKPLLKAIQSGKIKALSHITGGGLIENIPRTLPKHLAVVLDASKWEVQDIYKWIKSEGNIADREMLKTFNCGLGMICIVSQSDAPSVLDMIHSRPLFRFCVNGDYFFFSHRQDLSGSGTNFQAIADYVKQNASNTAIDLALVVSDKKDVEGVARAQREGITTKIFIKKKIESREEFDERIQKVLLEHSIDIVCLAGYMRIMTETFVNSWSGRMINIHPSILPLFKGMAAYQQALDAKVKLTGCTVHFVTPEMDAGPIIAQSPIPIEVNDTVDTLMEKGKRIEHQTYPKALELLARGKIALSSDKNSIVYNI
;
A
#
# COMPACT_ATOMS: atom_id res chain seq x y z
N MET A 1 -29.41 54.57 -8.16
CA MET A 1 -29.04 55.07 -6.81
C MET A 1 -28.37 53.92 -6.10
N SER A 2 -27.31 54.18 -5.35
CA SER A 2 -26.52 53.14 -4.71
C SER A 2 -26.89 53.06 -3.22
N GLU A 3 -27.22 51.86 -2.75
CA GLU A 3 -27.92 51.62 -1.49
C GLU A 3 -26.94 51.52 -0.31
N THR A 4 -27.35 51.99 0.87
CA THR A 4 -26.60 51.91 2.12
C THR A 4 -27.30 50.97 3.09
N VAL A 5 -26.56 50.00 3.62
CA VAL A 5 -27.05 49.00 4.58
C VAL A 5 -26.39 49.21 5.93
N LEU A 6 -27.16 49.10 7.02
CA LEU A 6 -26.64 48.95 8.38
C LEU A 6 -26.89 47.52 8.85
N LEU A 7 -25.84 46.78 9.20
CA LEU A 7 -25.92 45.45 9.78
C LEU A 7 -25.58 45.52 11.28
N LEU A 8 -26.50 45.07 12.12
CA LEU A 8 -26.30 45.03 13.57
C LEU A 8 -25.75 43.66 13.99
N GLY A 9 -24.64 43.64 14.72
CA GLY A 9 -24.00 42.48 15.33
C GLY A 9 -22.48 42.45 15.14
N SER A 10 -21.85 41.37 15.60
CA SER A 10 -20.40 41.25 15.71
C SER A 10 -19.86 39.81 15.58
N GLY A 11 -20.70 38.82 15.31
CA GLY A 11 -20.31 37.42 15.18
C GLY A 11 -19.86 37.02 13.77
N SER A 12 -19.51 35.74 13.63
CA SER A 12 -19.17 35.13 12.34
C SER A 12 -20.36 35.12 11.38
N ARG A 13 -21.58 35.04 11.92
CA ARG A 13 -22.82 35.25 11.18
C ARG A 13 -22.86 36.62 10.51
N GLU A 14 -22.64 37.71 11.25
CA GLU A 14 -22.67 39.05 10.67
C GLU A 14 -21.53 39.28 9.69
N HIS A 15 -20.33 38.73 9.95
CA HIS A 15 -19.26 38.73 8.96
C HIS A 15 -19.72 38.05 7.65
N THR A 16 -20.39 36.89 7.73
CA THR A 16 -20.90 36.18 6.55
C THR A 16 -21.97 36.97 5.80
N LEU A 17 -22.89 37.62 6.52
CA LEU A 17 -23.92 38.47 5.92
C LEU A 17 -23.29 39.68 5.23
N ALA A 18 -22.32 40.35 5.86
CA ALA A 18 -21.57 41.44 5.25
C ALA A 18 -20.79 40.97 4.01
N TRP A 19 -20.14 39.80 4.09
CA TRP A 19 -19.43 39.17 2.97
C TRP A 19 -20.33 38.86 1.78
N LYS A 20 -21.59 38.49 2.02
CA LYS A 20 -22.55 38.25 0.92
C LYS A 20 -23.15 39.56 0.41
N LEU A 21 -23.43 40.52 1.28
CA LEU A 21 -23.98 41.83 0.89
C LEU A 21 -23.00 42.66 0.05
N VAL A 22 -21.69 42.59 0.32
CA VAL A 22 -20.68 43.37 -0.44
C VAL A 22 -20.61 42.97 -1.92
N GLN A 23 -21.04 41.74 -2.24
CA GLN A 23 -21.11 41.21 -3.60
C GLN A 23 -22.26 41.82 -4.41
N SER A 24 -23.25 42.45 -3.76
CA SER A 24 -24.35 43.10 -4.47
C SER A 24 -23.88 44.35 -5.22
N HIS A 25 -24.27 44.46 -6.49
CA HIS A 25 -24.02 45.65 -7.31
C HIS A 25 -24.89 46.85 -6.89
N LYS A 26 -25.98 46.62 -6.16
CA LYS A 26 -26.90 47.66 -5.68
C LYS A 26 -26.39 48.32 -4.41
N VAL A 27 -25.59 47.61 -3.61
CA VAL A 27 -25.06 48.10 -2.35
C VAL A 27 -23.76 48.88 -2.57
N ASN A 28 -23.76 50.14 -2.15
CA ASN A 28 -22.60 51.03 -2.16
C ASN A 28 -21.79 50.92 -0.87
N LYS A 29 -22.50 50.91 0.25
CA LYS A 29 -21.89 51.05 1.58
C LYS A 29 -22.61 50.17 2.58
N ILE A 30 -21.83 49.48 3.41
CA ILE A 30 -22.30 48.60 4.47
C ILE A 30 -21.65 49.06 5.76
N TYR A 31 -22.45 49.54 6.68
CA TYR A 31 -22.03 49.78 8.05
C TYR A 31 -22.29 48.53 8.89
N VAL A 32 -21.34 48.12 9.73
CA VAL A 32 -21.55 47.03 10.68
C VAL A 32 -21.32 47.51 12.11
N ALA A 33 -22.31 47.29 12.98
CA ALA A 33 -22.36 47.84 14.32
C ALA A 33 -22.46 46.74 15.39
N PRO A 34 -21.48 46.56 16.31
CA PRO A 34 -20.16 47.18 16.29
C PRO A 34 -19.19 46.49 15.30
N GLY A 35 -19.57 45.34 14.77
CA GLY A 35 -18.69 44.50 13.96
C GLY A 35 -17.60 43.80 14.78
N ASN A 36 -16.60 43.25 14.09
CA ASN A 36 -15.45 42.58 14.72
C ASN A 36 -14.15 42.83 13.94
N GLY A 37 -13.05 42.28 14.46
CA GLY A 37 -11.72 42.44 13.91
C GLY A 37 -11.63 42.17 12.41
N GLY A 38 -12.35 41.18 11.86
CA GLY A 38 -12.22 40.80 10.45
C GLY A 38 -13.08 41.57 9.46
N ILE A 39 -14.12 42.29 9.90
CA ILE A 39 -15.12 42.84 8.95
C ILE A 39 -14.52 43.88 8.00
N HIS A 40 -13.52 44.64 8.44
CA HIS A 40 -12.86 45.65 7.61
C HIS A 40 -12.09 45.05 6.43
N THR A 41 -11.79 43.74 6.43
CA THR A 41 -11.06 43.08 5.34
C THR A 41 -11.94 42.79 4.12
N LEU A 42 -13.26 42.96 4.23
CA LEU A 42 -14.23 42.71 3.16
C LEU A 42 -14.23 43.77 2.04
N GLY A 43 -13.38 44.79 2.14
CA GLY A 43 -13.16 45.81 1.12
C GLY A 43 -13.76 47.18 1.45
N SER A 44 -13.54 48.15 0.57
CA SER A 44 -13.81 49.58 0.80
C SER A 44 -15.29 49.95 0.99
N LYS A 45 -16.22 49.07 0.60
CA LYS A 45 -17.66 49.27 0.83
C LYS A 45 -18.06 49.05 2.29
N VAL A 46 -17.24 48.35 3.08
CA VAL A 46 -17.61 47.91 4.43
C VAL A 46 -16.89 48.76 5.48
N GLN A 47 -17.64 49.24 6.47
CA GLN A 47 -17.11 50.05 7.56
C GLN A 47 -17.71 49.60 8.89
N THR A 48 -16.89 49.32 9.90
CA THR A 48 -17.37 49.12 11.27
C THR A 48 -17.66 50.45 11.94
N VAL A 49 -18.69 50.50 12.79
CA VAL A 49 -19.07 51.69 13.55
C VAL A 49 -19.22 51.35 15.02
N ASP A 50 -18.65 52.18 15.89
CA ASP A 50 -18.80 52.02 17.33
C ASP A 50 -20.19 52.47 17.76
N LEU A 51 -21.10 51.50 17.85
CA LEU A 51 -22.50 51.71 18.18
C LEU A 51 -22.98 50.56 19.07
N ASP A 52 -23.39 50.89 20.29
CA ASP A 52 -24.00 49.92 21.21
C ASP A 52 -25.41 49.56 20.74
N ILE A 53 -25.52 48.40 20.09
CA ILE A 53 -26.77 47.88 19.54
C ILE A 53 -27.79 47.47 20.61
N LYS A 54 -27.39 47.35 21.88
CA LYS A 54 -28.32 47.11 23.00
C LYS A 54 -29.08 48.38 23.39
N ASN A 55 -28.53 49.54 23.05
CA ASN A 55 -29.19 50.82 23.23
C ASN A 55 -29.97 51.17 21.95
N VAL A 56 -31.23 50.72 21.90
CA VAL A 56 -32.09 50.92 20.73
C VAL A 56 -32.25 52.40 20.35
N ASP A 57 -32.30 53.30 21.32
CA ASP A 57 -32.45 54.74 21.04
C ASP A 57 -31.23 55.30 20.31
N LYS A 58 -30.02 54.89 20.70
CA LYS A 58 -28.79 55.24 19.97
C LYS A 58 -28.78 54.68 18.55
N VAL A 59 -29.28 53.46 18.35
CA VAL A 59 -29.39 52.87 17.00
C VAL A 59 -30.33 53.70 16.12
N VAL A 60 -31.49 54.10 16.64
CA VAL A 60 -32.45 54.93 15.92
C VAL A 60 -31.87 56.30 15.60
N GLU A 61 -31.23 56.96 16.58
CA GLU A 61 -30.56 58.25 16.38
C GLU A 61 -29.49 58.16 15.29
N TRP A 62 -28.65 57.13 15.33
CA TRP A 62 -27.63 56.90 14.31
C TRP A 62 -28.26 56.70 12.93
N CYS A 63 -29.35 55.95 12.82
CA CYS A 63 -30.04 55.73 11.55
C CYS A 63 -30.69 57.01 11.00
N LEU A 64 -31.23 57.89 11.86
CA LEU A 64 -31.77 59.18 11.44
C LEU A 64 -30.69 60.11 10.87
N GLN A 65 -29.49 60.07 11.46
CA GLN A 65 -28.35 60.86 11.00
C GLN A 65 -27.74 60.31 9.69
N ASN A 66 -27.57 59.00 9.59
CA ASN A 66 -26.84 58.36 8.49
C ASN A 66 -27.73 57.81 7.35
N LYS A 67 -29.05 57.77 7.57
CA LYS A 67 -30.09 57.40 6.59
C LYS A 67 -29.81 56.11 5.80
N PRO A 68 -29.55 54.97 6.45
CA PRO A 68 -29.44 53.70 5.75
C PRO A 68 -30.79 53.36 5.10
N GLN A 69 -30.76 52.82 3.88
CA GLN A 69 -31.98 52.39 3.19
C GLN A 69 -32.53 51.08 3.76
N LEU A 70 -31.66 50.25 4.35
CA LEU A 70 -32.02 48.98 4.97
C LEU A 70 -31.18 48.76 6.23
N VAL A 71 -31.84 48.43 7.34
CA VAL A 71 -31.21 47.89 8.54
C VAL A 71 -31.41 46.38 8.56
N VAL A 72 -30.38 45.61 8.88
CA VAL A 72 -30.42 44.15 9.02
C VAL A 72 -30.01 43.82 10.44
N VAL A 73 -30.86 43.09 11.17
CA VAL A 73 -30.57 42.70 12.55
C VAL A 73 -30.03 41.27 12.57
N GLY A 74 -28.79 41.10 13.01
CA GLY A 74 -28.14 39.81 13.14
C GLY A 74 -28.49 39.06 14.45
N PRO A 75 -28.26 39.66 15.64
CA PRO A 75 -28.52 39.02 16.92
C PRO A 75 -29.94 39.26 17.46
N GLU A 76 -30.32 38.44 18.42
CA GLU A 76 -31.63 38.39 19.06
C GLU A 76 -31.91 39.54 20.05
N ASP A 77 -30.89 40.03 20.79
CA ASP A 77 -31.09 41.05 21.85
C ASP A 77 -31.71 42.36 21.32
N PRO A 78 -31.27 42.96 20.18
CA PRO A 78 -31.94 44.14 19.62
C PRO A 78 -33.39 43.88 19.19
N LEU A 79 -33.73 42.66 18.76
CA LEU A 79 -35.08 42.28 18.36
C LEU A 79 -36.02 42.23 19.58
N GLU A 80 -35.57 41.61 20.67
CA GLU A 80 -36.31 41.58 21.94
C GLU A 80 -36.54 42.99 22.51
N ARG A 81 -35.58 43.90 22.33
CA ARG A 81 -35.70 45.30 22.77
C ARG A 81 -36.56 46.18 21.84
N GLY A 82 -37.03 45.64 20.72
CA GLY A 82 -37.93 46.35 19.78
C GLY A 82 -37.24 47.35 18.87
N VAL A 83 -36.01 47.06 18.41
CA VAL A 83 -35.31 47.91 17.44
C VAL A 83 -36.10 48.06 16.13
N VAL A 84 -36.73 46.98 15.68
CA VAL A 84 -37.52 46.96 14.44
C VAL A 84 -38.76 47.84 14.59
N ASP A 85 -39.44 47.77 15.73
CA ASP A 85 -40.62 48.60 16.03
C ASP A 85 -40.27 50.09 15.92
N LYS A 86 -39.24 50.54 16.66
CA LYS A 86 -38.84 51.96 16.69
C LYS A 86 -38.30 52.47 15.35
N LEU A 87 -37.58 51.64 14.59
CA LEU A 87 -37.12 52.02 13.25
C LEU A 87 -38.29 52.13 12.25
N SER A 88 -39.26 51.21 12.33
CA SER A 88 -40.44 51.20 11.46
C SER A 88 -41.33 52.43 11.71
N GLU A 89 -41.49 52.87 12.96
CA GLU A 89 -42.17 54.13 13.31
C GLU A 89 -41.54 55.37 12.67
N LYS A 90 -40.25 55.31 12.32
CA LYS A 90 -39.52 56.38 11.63
C LYS A 90 -39.43 56.16 10.11
N GLY A 91 -40.13 55.15 9.58
CA GLY A 91 -40.13 54.81 8.16
C GLY A 91 -38.82 54.19 7.65
N ILE A 92 -37.96 53.69 8.56
CA ILE A 92 -36.69 53.03 8.20
C ILE A 92 -36.95 51.54 8.05
N ARG A 93 -36.62 50.98 6.88
CA ARG A 93 -36.82 49.56 6.59
C ARG A 93 -35.86 48.71 7.40
N CYS A 94 -36.39 47.70 8.08
CA CYS A 94 -35.61 46.83 8.94
C CYS A 94 -35.93 45.36 8.65
N PHE A 95 -34.92 44.58 8.30
CA PHE A 95 -34.99 43.12 8.19
C PHE A 95 -34.77 42.51 9.57
N GLY A 96 -35.85 41.99 10.15
CA GLY A 96 -35.91 41.38 11.47
C GLY A 96 -37.34 41.47 12.01
N PRO A 97 -37.78 40.51 12.85
CA PRO A 97 -39.13 40.51 13.38
C PRO A 97 -39.32 41.64 14.40
N ASN A 98 -40.55 42.15 14.49
CA ASN A 98 -40.89 43.08 15.56
C ASN A 98 -40.83 42.39 16.94
N ARG A 99 -40.82 43.17 18.02
CA ARG A 99 -40.70 42.63 19.39
C ARG A 99 -41.77 41.58 19.71
N ALA A 100 -42.99 41.78 19.22
CA ALA A 100 -44.10 40.86 19.48
C ALA A 100 -43.90 39.49 18.81
N ALA A 101 -43.41 39.46 17.57
CA ALA A 101 -43.09 38.24 16.84
C ALA A 101 -41.78 37.58 17.36
N ALA A 102 -40.80 38.38 17.80
CA ALA A 102 -39.54 37.91 18.38
C ALA A 102 -39.73 37.09 19.68
N GLN A 103 -40.91 37.18 20.32
CA GLN A 103 -41.26 36.33 21.47
C GLN A 103 -41.14 34.83 21.17
N ILE A 104 -41.24 34.41 19.90
CA ILE A 104 -41.07 33.02 19.49
C ILE A 104 -39.66 32.46 19.83
N GLU A 105 -38.63 33.31 19.94
CA GLU A 105 -37.29 32.94 20.44
C GLU A 105 -37.10 33.38 21.90
N SER A 106 -37.48 34.62 22.25
CA SER A 106 -37.13 35.19 23.56
C SER A 106 -37.94 34.60 24.74
N ASN A 107 -39.07 33.96 24.46
CA ASN A 107 -39.92 33.35 25.47
C ASN A 107 -40.35 31.92 25.05
N LYS A 108 -39.67 30.91 25.60
CA LYS A 108 -39.94 29.50 25.27
C LYS A 108 -41.34 29.03 25.68
N SER A 109 -41.85 29.54 26.80
CA SER A 109 -43.22 29.27 27.25
C SER A 109 -44.23 29.78 26.20
N PHE A 110 -44.05 31.02 25.72
CA PHE A 110 -44.86 31.57 24.62
C PHE A 110 -44.75 30.73 23.35
N ALA A 111 -43.53 30.34 22.94
CA ALA A 111 -43.32 29.56 21.73
C ALA A 111 -44.06 28.22 21.77
N LYS A 112 -44.06 27.55 22.93
CA LYS A 112 -44.75 26.29 23.13
C LYS A 112 -46.27 26.44 23.15
N ASP A 113 -46.79 27.44 23.87
CA ASP A 113 -48.22 27.76 23.89
C ASP A 113 -48.73 28.15 22.50
N PHE A 114 -47.93 28.91 21.75
CA PHE A 114 -48.20 29.24 20.35
C PHE A 114 -48.25 27.98 19.47
N MET A 115 -47.25 27.10 19.55
CA MET A 115 -47.23 25.86 18.77
C MET A 115 -48.43 24.98 19.07
N LYS A 116 -48.85 24.91 20.34
CA LYS A 116 -50.04 24.17 20.75
C LYS A 116 -51.33 24.80 20.22
N ALA A 117 -51.45 26.13 20.27
CA ALA A 117 -52.65 26.85 19.82
C ALA A 117 -52.87 26.79 18.29
N HIS A 118 -51.79 26.61 17.52
CA HIS A 118 -51.82 26.56 16.05
C HIS A 118 -51.51 25.17 15.47
N ASP A 119 -51.60 24.11 16.28
CA ASP A 119 -51.38 22.71 15.87
C ASP A 119 -50.05 22.48 15.14
N ILE A 120 -48.96 23.06 15.65
CA ILE A 120 -47.61 22.92 15.12
C ILE A 120 -46.91 21.75 15.84
N PRO A 121 -46.41 20.73 15.11
CA PRO A 121 -45.76 19.58 15.71
C PRO A 121 -44.57 19.95 16.60
N THR A 122 -44.61 19.63 17.89
CA THR A 122 -43.52 19.85 18.85
C THR A 122 -43.52 18.77 19.94
N ALA A 123 -42.49 18.74 20.78
CA ALA A 123 -42.44 17.89 21.98
C ALA A 123 -43.61 18.20 22.92
N ARG A 124 -44.23 17.16 23.49
CA ARG A 124 -45.20 17.33 24.60
C ARG A 124 -44.53 18.09 25.73
N TYR A 125 -45.24 19.05 26.32
CA TYR A 125 -44.65 19.94 27.32
C TYR A 125 -45.69 20.43 28.34
N GLN A 126 -45.19 20.99 29.45
CA GLN A 126 -45.96 21.78 30.41
C GLN A 126 -45.04 22.86 31.03
N ASN A 127 -45.59 24.03 31.34
CA ASN A 127 -44.90 25.15 31.97
C ASN A 127 -45.15 25.18 33.49
N PHE A 128 -44.12 25.49 34.29
CA PHE A 128 -44.23 25.52 35.75
C PHE A 128 -43.53 26.74 36.36
N LYS A 129 -44.12 27.25 37.45
CA LYS A 129 -43.51 28.24 38.36
C LYS A 129 -43.15 27.65 39.73
N ASP A 130 -43.80 26.56 40.11
CA ASP A 130 -43.53 25.82 41.34
C ASP A 130 -42.68 24.57 41.08
N ALA A 131 -41.62 24.38 41.86
CA ALA A 131 -40.68 23.28 41.69
C ALA A 131 -41.31 21.92 42.06
N ASN A 132 -42.23 21.86 43.03
CA ASN A 132 -42.86 20.61 43.42
C ASN A 132 -43.86 20.14 42.36
N GLU A 133 -44.63 21.05 41.78
CA GLU A 133 -45.51 20.76 40.64
C GLU A 133 -44.72 20.22 39.44
N ALA A 134 -43.60 20.87 39.10
CA ALA A 134 -42.73 20.43 38.00
C ALA A 134 -42.17 19.02 38.24
N LYS A 135 -41.67 18.75 39.46
CA LYS A 135 -41.16 17.41 39.83
C LYS A 135 -42.25 16.35 39.83
N ASN A 136 -43.46 16.69 40.29
CA ASN A 136 -44.61 15.78 40.25
C ASN A 136 -45.01 15.45 38.81
N PHE A 137 -44.97 16.43 37.91
CA PHE A 137 -45.21 16.18 36.49
C PHE A 137 -44.16 15.25 35.89
N ILE A 138 -42.87 15.49 36.14
CA ILE A 138 -41.77 14.63 35.66
C ILE A 138 -41.97 13.18 36.10
N LYS A 139 -42.34 12.96 37.36
CA LYS A 139 -42.51 11.61 37.94
C LYS A 139 -43.73 10.85 37.41
N ASN A 140 -44.79 11.57 37.02
CA ASN A 140 -46.09 10.97 36.66
C ASN A 140 -46.41 11.05 35.17
N ALA A 141 -45.58 11.70 34.35
CA ALA A 141 -45.81 11.80 32.91
C ALA A 141 -45.80 10.40 32.26
N ASN A 142 -46.73 10.16 31.33
CA ASN A 142 -46.78 8.93 30.52
C ASN A 142 -45.74 8.93 29.37
N PHE A 143 -44.72 9.77 29.46
CA PHE A 143 -43.63 9.90 28.51
C PHE A 143 -42.35 10.34 29.22
N LYS A 144 -41.21 10.26 28.52
CA LYS A 144 -39.90 10.67 29.05
C LYS A 144 -39.80 12.20 29.19
N ALA A 145 -40.36 12.75 30.26
CA ALA A 145 -40.29 14.17 30.61
C ALA A 145 -38.89 14.55 31.16
N LEU A 146 -37.87 14.45 30.32
CA LEU A 146 -36.45 14.53 30.70
C LEU A 146 -35.74 15.79 30.20
N VAL A 147 -36.41 16.66 29.46
CA VAL A 147 -35.82 17.90 28.97
C VAL A 147 -36.38 19.06 29.79
N VAL A 148 -35.49 19.79 30.48
CA VAL A 148 -35.86 20.89 31.37
C VAL A 148 -35.23 22.18 30.83
N LYS A 149 -36.04 23.18 30.52
CA LYS A 149 -35.59 24.44 29.91
C LYS A 149 -36.03 25.66 30.73
N ALA A 150 -35.14 26.62 30.92
CA ALA A 150 -35.51 27.95 31.41
C ALA A 150 -36.27 28.73 30.32
N SER A 151 -37.36 29.41 30.69
CA SER A 151 -38.24 30.06 29.71
C SER A 151 -37.62 31.28 29.02
N GLY A 152 -36.82 32.08 29.73
CA GLY A 152 -36.18 33.28 29.18
C GLY A 152 -34.89 33.00 28.38
N LEU A 153 -34.27 34.08 27.90
CA LEU A 153 -32.98 34.03 27.20
C LEU A 153 -31.84 33.69 28.17
N ALA A 154 -31.34 32.46 28.08
CA ALA A 154 -30.23 31.95 28.89
C ALA A 154 -28.97 31.66 28.05
N ALA A 155 -28.79 32.38 26.93
CA ALA A 155 -27.65 32.25 26.01
C ALA A 155 -27.32 30.79 25.61
N GLY A 156 -28.35 29.98 25.35
CA GLY A 156 -28.21 28.55 24.99
C GLY A 156 -27.80 27.61 26.13
N LYS A 157 -27.56 28.12 27.35
CA LYS A 157 -27.14 27.33 28.53
C LYS A 157 -28.31 26.85 29.39
N GLY A 158 -29.49 27.44 29.23
CA GLY A 158 -30.69 27.11 30.01
C GLY A 158 -31.46 25.88 29.53
N VAL A 159 -30.80 24.91 28.87
CA VAL A 159 -31.42 23.68 28.39
C VAL A 159 -30.65 22.49 28.95
N ILE A 160 -31.32 21.69 29.78
CA ILE A 160 -30.76 20.49 30.41
C ILE A 160 -31.51 19.28 29.87
N VAL A 161 -30.77 18.33 29.30
CA VAL A 161 -31.30 17.03 28.85
C VAL A 161 -30.83 16.00 29.86
N ALA A 162 -31.74 15.60 30.76
CA ALA A 162 -31.44 14.70 31.86
C ALA A 162 -31.42 13.23 31.40
N ALA A 163 -30.54 12.42 31.98
CA ALA A 163 -30.48 10.98 31.71
C ALA A 163 -31.61 10.21 32.40
N ASN A 164 -32.17 10.75 33.49
CA ASN A 164 -33.21 10.10 34.28
C ASN A 164 -34.07 11.12 35.05
N VAL A 165 -35.13 10.63 35.70
CA VAL A 165 -36.10 11.44 36.46
C VAL A 165 -35.46 12.24 37.59
N GLU A 166 -34.46 11.68 38.28
CA GLU A 166 -33.77 12.34 39.39
C GLU A 166 -32.97 13.55 38.88
N GLU A 167 -32.20 13.37 37.82
CA GLU A 167 -31.45 14.46 37.19
C GLU A 167 -32.38 15.55 36.63
N ALA A 168 -33.54 15.18 36.08
CA ALA A 168 -34.54 16.13 35.63
C ALA A 168 -35.13 16.93 36.82
N CYS A 169 -35.38 16.29 37.97
CA CYS A 169 -35.81 16.98 39.19
C CYS A 169 -34.73 17.94 39.73
N ASN A 170 -33.45 17.54 39.67
CA ASN A 170 -32.33 18.40 40.08
C ASN A 170 -32.17 19.60 39.14
N ALA A 171 -32.40 19.42 37.84
CA ALA A 171 -32.42 20.49 36.87
C ALA A 171 -33.51 21.53 37.18
N VAL A 172 -34.71 21.07 37.58
CA VAL A 172 -35.79 21.95 38.05
C VAL A 172 -35.35 22.77 39.27
N ASP A 173 -34.72 22.14 40.26
CA ASP A 173 -34.23 22.85 41.45
C ASP A 173 -33.17 23.89 41.10
N SER A 174 -32.24 23.54 40.22
CA SER A 174 -31.21 24.49 39.76
C SER A 174 -31.83 25.74 39.13
N ILE A 175 -32.91 25.58 38.37
CA ILE A 175 -33.56 26.69 37.66
C ILE A 175 -34.48 27.50 38.57
N LEU A 176 -35.45 26.85 39.24
CA LEU A 176 -36.50 27.53 40.00
C LEU A 176 -36.10 27.89 41.44
N VAL A 177 -35.30 27.03 42.10
CA VAL A 177 -34.95 27.21 43.52
C VAL A 177 -33.62 27.97 43.64
N ASN A 178 -32.57 27.47 42.98
CA ASN A 178 -31.23 28.04 43.05
C ASN A 178 -31.06 29.27 42.15
N LYS A 179 -32.08 29.62 41.35
CA LYS A 179 -32.13 30.76 40.42
C LYS A 179 -30.85 30.90 39.59
N SER A 180 -30.30 29.78 39.11
CA SER A 180 -29.01 29.76 38.38
C SER A 180 -29.00 30.60 37.09
N PHE A 181 -30.18 30.99 36.59
CA PHE A 181 -30.36 31.84 35.42
C PHE A 181 -31.08 33.17 35.71
N GLY A 182 -31.16 33.59 36.99
CA GLY A 182 -31.88 34.81 37.37
C GLY A 182 -33.35 34.79 36.97
N SER A 183 -33.88 35.94 36.53
CA SER A 183 -35.30 36.07 36.10
C SER A 183 -35.64 35.25 34.85
N ALA A 184 -34.65 34.87 34.03
CA ALA A 184 -34.88 33.97 32.89
C ALA A 184 -35.35 32.56 33.32
N GLY A 185 -35.13 32.20 34.60
CA GLY A 185 -35.53 30.94 35.22
C GLY A 185 -36.83 30.99 36.03
N ASP A 186 -37.56 32.10 36.08
CA ASP A 186 -38.81 32.20 36.88
C ASP A 186 -39.94 31.27 36.38
N VAL A 187 -39.82 30.77 35.15
CA VAL A 187 -40.67 29.73 34.57
C VAL A 187 -39.77 28.66 33.97
N VAL A 188 -40.07 27.39 34.27
CA VAL A 188 -39.42 26.23 33.66
C VAL A 188 -40.39 25.52 32.71
N VAL A 189 -39.89 25.11 31.55
CA VAL A 189 -40.61 24.29 30.57
C VAL A 189 -40.06 22.88 30.68
N VAL A 190 -40.92 21.91 31.01
CA VAL A 190 -40.56 20.48 31.01
C VAL A 190 -41.12 19.84 29.75
N GLU A 191 -40.26 19.20 28.97
CA GLU A 191 -40.59 18.63 27.67
C GLU A 191 -40.27 17.14 27.58
N GLU A 192 -40.98 16.47 26.67
CA GLU A 192 -40.65 15.15 26.15
C GLU A 192 -39.26 15.14 25.52
N LEU A 193 -38.48 14.09 25.84
CA LEU A 193 -37.25 13.77 25.15
C LEU A 193 -37.55 13.24 23.74
N LEU A 194 -37.27 14.05 22.72
CA LEU A 194 -37.36 13.62 21.32
C LEU A 194 -36.10 12.87 20.90
N GLU A 195 -36.27 11.80 20.14
CA GLU A 195 -35.20 10.98 19.59
C GLU A 195 -35.24 11.06 18.05
N GLY A 196 -34.11 11.37 17.41
CA GLY A 196 -34.01 11.57 15.97
C GLY A 196 -32.75 12.30 15.55
N ASP A 197 -32.69 12.70 14.28
CA ASP A 197 -31.65 13.60 13.76
C ASP A 197 -32.06 15.07 13.98
N GLU A 198 -31.19 15.87 14.58
CA GLU A 198 -31.39 17.32 14.67
C GLU A 198 -31.06 17.99 13.32
N VAL A 199 -31.97 18.83 12.82
CA VAL A 199 -31.82 19.54 11.54
C VAL A 199 -32.30 20.98 11.72
N SER A 200 -31.51 21.93 11.23
CA SER A 200 -31.87 23.35 11.18
C SER A 200 -32.48 23.66 9.81
N VAL A 201 -33.74 24.10 9.81
CA VAL A 201 -34.45 24.57 8.60
C VAL A 201 -34.79 26.04 8.78
N LEU A 202 -34.26 26.87 7.88
CA LEU A 202 -34.41 28.32 7.94
C LEU A 202 -35.35 28.78 6.82
N ALA A 203 -36.15 29.80 7.09
CA ALA A 203 -37.07 30.40 6.12
C ALA A 203 -36.99 31.92 6.19
N LEU A 204 -36.78 32.54 5.03
CA LEU A 204 -36.97 33.97 4.85
C LEU A 204 -38.46 34.24 4.69
N THR A 205 -38.98 35.27 5.35
CA THR A 205 -40.41 35.60 5.31
C THR A 205 -40.63 37.10 5.27
N ASP A 206 -41.66 37.51 4.53
CA ASP A 206 -42.14 38.89 4.45
C ASP A 206 -43.39 39.15 5.31
N GLY A 207 -43.75 38.19 6.16
CA GLY A 207 -44.95 38.20 6.99
C GLY A 207 -46.15 37.51 6.36
N THR A 208 -46.09 37.19 5.06
CA THR A 208 -47.18 36.52 4.33
C THR A 208 -46.69 35.36 3.47
N HIS A 209 -45.55 35.52 2.79
CA HIS A 209 -44.89 34.53 1.97
C HIS A 209 -43.55 34.16 2.60
N PHE A 210 -43.05 32.97 2.29
CA PHE A 210 -41.72 32.54 2.69
C PHE A 210 -40.96 31.80 1.61
N LYS A 211 -39.64 31.74 1.77
CA LYS A 211 -38.72 30.94 0.98
C LYS A 211 -37.80 30.16 1.92
N THR A 212 -37.86 28.84 1.83
CA THR A 212 -37.06 27.91 2.63
C THR A 212 -35.63 27.89 2.12
N LEU A 213 -34.66 27.93 3.03
CA LEU A 213 -33.24 27.78 2.73
C LEU A 213 -32.87 26.30 2.71
N LEU A 214 -31.70 25.98 2.15
CA LEU A 214 -31.16 24.62 2.22
C LEU A 214 -31.06 24.17 3.68
N PRO A 215 -31.54 22.95 4.03
CA PRO A 215 -31.45 22.43 5.38
C PRO A 215 -29.98 22.21 5.75
N SER A 216 -29.64 22.48 7.00
CA SER A 216 -28.29 22.30 7.54
C SER A 216 -28.35 21.54 8.85
N GLN A 217 -27.22 21.00 9.31
CA GLN A 217 -27.12 20.44 10.65
C GLN A 217 -25.91 21.07 11.36
N ASP A 218 -26.16 21.57 12.57
CA ASP A 218 -25.15 22.12 13.46
C ASP A 218 -24.64 21.04 14.45
N HIS A 219 -23.59 21.41 15.19
CA HIS A 219 -22.98 20.55 16.20
C HIS A 219 -22.84 21.34 17.50
N LYS A 220 -23.86 21.27 18.36
CA LYS A 220 -23.94 22.08 19.60
C LYS A 220 -22.92 21.72 20.67
N ARG A 221 -22.51 20.45 20.78
CA ARG A 221 -21.63 19.99 21.86
C ARG A 221 -20.17 20.40 21.63
N ALA A 222 -19.50 20.83 22.69
CA ALA A 222 -18.15 21.39 22.64
C ALA A 222 -17.09 20.41 22.09
N TYR A 223 -17.18 19.13 22.45
CA TYR A 223 -16.15 18.14 22.15
C TYR A 223 -16.65 17.06 21.18
N GLU A 224 -15.68 16.35 20.60
CA GLU A 224 -15.92 15.23 19.67
C GLU A 224 -16.79 14.13 20.29
N ASN A 225 -17.57 13.47 19.43
CA ASN A 225 -18.60 12.49 19.77
C ASN A 225 -19.74 13.07 20.62
N ASP A 226 -20.05 14.34 20.38
CA ASP A 226 -21.12 15.10 21.05
C ASP A 226 -21.01 15.11 22.58
N ARG A 227 -19.78 15.23 23.08
CA ARG A 227 -19.48 15.30 24.51
C ARG A 227 -19.29 16.74 25.00
N GLY A 228 -19.30 16.91 26.31
CA GLY A 228 -19.11 18.21 26.97
C GLY A 228 -20.37 19.05 26.99
N PRO A 229 -20.28 20.31 27.46
CA PRO A 229 -21.43 21.20 27.56
C PRO A 229 -22.00 21.59 26.19
N ASN A 230 -23.28 21.99 26.18
CA ASN A 230 -23.86 22.66 25.02
C ASN A 230 -23.18 24.01 24.79
N THR A 231 -23.01 24.36 23.53
CA THR A 231 -22.41 25.60 23.05
C THR A 231 -23.36 26.31 22.10
N GLY A 232 -22.95 27.45 21.55
CA GLY A 232 -23.67 28.07 20.43
C GLY A 232 -23.53 27.31 19.10
N GLY A 233 -22.68 26.27 19.03
CA GLY A 233 -22.38 25.49 17.83
C GLY A 233 -20.89 25.52 17.50
N MET A 234 -20.29 24.33 17.33
CA MET A 234 -18.87 24.11 17.01
C MET A 234 -18.60 23.85 15.52
N GLY A 235 -19.66 23.81 14.72
CA GLY A 235 -19.58 23.66 13.27
C GLY A 235 -20.96 23.32 12.70
N ALA A 236 -21.10 23.50 11.39
CA ALA A 236 -22.31 23.16 10.65
C ALA A 236 -21.94 22.71 9.24
N TYR A 237 -22.87 22.03 8.56
CA TYR A 237 -22.72 21.68 7.15
C TYR A 237 -24.06 21.79 6.42
N CYS A 238 -23.97 21.98 5.10
CA CYS A 238 -25.12 22.18 4.22
C CYS A 238 -24.83 21.64 2.80
N PRO A 239 -25.80 21.02 2.10
CA PRO A 239 -27.12 20.63 2.58
C PRO A 239 -27.06 19.41 3.52
N TYR A 240 -28.09 19.25 4.35
CA TYR A 240 -28.32 18.03 5.12
C TYR A 240 -28.89 16.94 4.19
N PRO A 241 -28.18 15.82 3.93
CA PRO A 241 -28.47 14.94 2.81
C PRO A 241 -29.59 13.91 3.07
N PHE A 242 -30.08 13.78 4.30
CA PHE A 242 -31.09 12.75 4.66
C PHE A 242 -32.51 13.31 4.82
N LEU A 243 -32.74 14.56 4.42
CA LEU A 243 -34.08 15.13 4.38
C LEU A 243 -34.59 15.06 2.94
N ASP A 244 -35.53 14.14 2.68
CA ASP A 244 -36.14 13.98 1.37
C ASP A 244 -37.16 15.10 1.05
N SER A 245 -37.56 15.22 -0.21
CA SER A 245 -38.49 16.26 -0.65
C SER A 245 -39.83 16.21 0.08
N LYS A 246 -40.33 15.00 0.39
CA LYS A 246 -41.58 14.83 1.16
C LYS A 246 -41.46 15.38 2.58
N SER A 247 -40.34 15.14 3.25
CA SER A 247 -40.09 15.69 4.59
C SER A 247 -39.99 17.21 4.54
N VAL A 248 -39.36 17.78 3.51
CA VAL A 248 -39.34 19.23 3.30
C VAL A 248 -40.75 19.79 3.11
N GLU A 249 -41.59 19.18 2.27
CA GLU A 249 -42.98 19.60 2.07
C GLU A 249 -43.80 19.57 3.38
N ILE A 250 -43.60 18.55 4.22
CA ILE A 250 -44.23 18.46 5.54
C ILE A 250 -43.76 19.59 6.45
N ILE A 251 -42.44 19.87 6.49
CA ILE A 251 -41.88 20.96 7.29
C ILE A 251 -42.44 22.31 6.82
N GLU A 252 -42.50 22.52 5.50
CA GLU A 252 -43.06 23.75 4.95
C GLU A 252 -44.53 23.91 5.28
N ARG A 253 -45.34 22.86 5.15
CA ARG A 253 -46.79 22.90 5.39
C ARG A 253 -47.14 22.99 6.87
N ASP A 254 -46.62 22.07 7.68
CA ASP A 254 -47.09 21.84 9.05
C ASP A 254 -46.32 22.63 10.10
N ILE A 255 -45.15 23.16 9.74
CA ILE A 255 -44.31 23.94 10.65
C ILE A 255 -44.20 25.39 10.15
N LEU A 256 -43.52 25.62 9.03
CA LEU A 256 -43.20 26.99 8.60
C LEU A 256 -44.43 27.81 8.25
N ARG A 257 -45.35 27.26 7.43
CA ARG A 257 -46.57 27.95 7.03
C ARG A 257 -47.51 28.18 8.19
N LYS A 258 -47.74 27.17 9.02
CA LYS A 258 -48.56 27.31 10.24
C LYS A 258 -47.99 28.35 11.20
N THR A 259 -46.66 28.40 11.39
CA THR A 259 -46.03 29.43 12.23
C THR A 259 -46.26 30.83 11.68
N ILE A 260 -46.00 31.05 10.38
CA ILE A 260 -46.12 32.37 9.77
C ILE A 260 -47.59 32.83 9.74
N ASP A 261 -48.51 31.95 9.35
CA ASP A 261 -49.93 32.25 9.33
C ASP A 261 -50.50 32.45 10.73
N GLY A 262 -50.09 31.64 11.71
CA GLY A 262 -50.50 31.75 13.11
C GLY A 262 -50.04 33.07 13.72
N LEU A 263 -48.77 33.43 13.55
CA LEU A 263 -48.23 34.71 14.03
C LEU A 263 -48.94 35.90 13.39
N ARG A 264 -49.23 35.84 12.08
CA ARG A 264 -50.02 36.87 11.40
C ARG A 264 -51.45 36.95 11.94
N LYS A 265 -52.11 35.81 12.16
CA LYS A 265 -53.46 35.73 12.72
C LYS A 265 -53.53 36.32 14.13
N ASP A 266 -52.47 36.16 14.91
CA ASP A 266 -52.33 36.73 16.26
C ASP A 266 -51.92 38.21 16.26
N GLY A 267 -51.88 38.86 15.08
CA GLY A 267 -51.51 40.27 14.94
C GLY A 267 -50.00 40.56 15.07
N LYS A 268 -49.16 39.53 14.91
CA LYS A 268 -47.70 39.57 15.09
C LYS A 268 -46.97 39.12 13.81
N PRO A 269 -47.16 39.78 12.66
CA PRO A 269 -46.56 39.33 11.40
C PRO A 269 -45.03 39.23 11.52
N PHE A 270 -44.49 38.10 11.08
CA PHE A 270 -43.06 37.80 11.16
C PHE A 270 -42.36 38.16 9.85
N VAL A 271 -41.58 39.24 9.86
CA VAL A 271 -40.69 39.66 8.76
C VAL A 271 -39.25 39.36 9.15
N GLY A 272 -38.46 38.74 8.28
CA GLY A 272 -37.06 38.43 8.58
C GLY A 272 -36.72 36.98 8.30
N LEU A 273 -35.90 36.38 9.16
CA LEU A 273 -35.58 34.96 9.10
C LEU A 273 -36.16 34.20 10.28
N LEU A 274 -37.01 33.23 9.99
CA LEU A 274 -37.48 32.23 10.94
C LEU A 274 -36.56 31.01 10.87
N PHE A 275 -35.90 30.69 11.97
CA PHE A 275 -35.10 29.49 12.13
C PHE A 275 -35.93 28.46 12.89
N ALA A 276 -36.10 27.27 12.34
CA ALA A 276 -36.71 26.14 13.03
C ALA A 276 -35.63 25.09 13.33
N GLY A 277 -35.33 24.88 14.62
CA GLY A 277 -34.56 23.74 15.08
C GLY A 277 -35.49 22.54 15.17
N LEU A 278 -35.26 21.51 14.36
CA LEU A 278 -36.16 20.38 14.22
C LEU A 278 -35.49 19.09 14.69
N MET A 279 -36.29 18.19 15.25
CA MET A 279 -35.95 16.79 15.41
C MET A 279 -36.70 15.98 14.36
N ILE A 280 -35.98 15.24 13.51
CA ILE A 280 -36.56 14.31 12.55
C ILE A 280 -36.82 12.98 13.27
N THR A 281 -38.04 12.81 13.78
CA THR A 281 -38.44 11.63 14.56
C THR A 281 -39.09 10.58 13.66
N ARG A 282 -39.36 9.38 14.21
CA ARG A 282 -40.12 8.34 13.51
C ARG A 282 -41.55 8.76 13.14
N ASP A 283 -42.13 9.69 13.91
CA ASP A 283 -43.47 10.24 13.67
C ASP A 283 -43.46 11.47 12.76
N GLY A 284 -42.30 11.83 12.21
CA GLY A 284 -42.10 13.04 11.39
C GLY A 284 -41.34 14.16 12.12
N PRO A 285 -41.18 15.32 11.45
CA PRO A 285 -40.44 16.46 11.97
C PRO A 285 -41.19 17.13 13.12
N LYS A 286 -40.50 17.39 14.23
CA LYS A 286 -41.04 18.11 15.39
C LYS A 286 -40.13 19.28 15.75
N VAL A 287 -40.72 20.44 16.06
CA VAL A 287 -39.98 21.64 16.47
C VAL A 287 -39.40 21.44 17.86
N ILE A 288 -38.09 21.63 17.99
CA ILE A 288 -37.35 21.72 19.27
C ILE A 288 -37.45 23.15 19.81
N GLU A 289 -37.16 24.12 18.95
CA GLU A 289 -37.19 25.55 19.24
C GLU A 289 -37.26 26.37 17.94
N PHE A 290 -37.74 27.61 18.07
CA PHE A 290 -37.60 28.61 17.03
C PHE A 290 -36.53 29.63 17.44
N ASN A 291 -35.75 30.09 16.47
CA ASN A 291 -34.98 31.32 16.58
C ASN A 291 -35.51 32.31 15.55
N CYS A 292 -35.41 33.60 15.85
CA CYS A 292 -36.02 34.67 15.08
C CYS A 292 -35.00 35.45 14.23
N ARG A 293 -33.84 34.84 14.04
CA ARG A 293 -32.68 35.37 13.33
C ARG A 293 -31.86 34.24 12.69
N PHE A 294 -30.84 34.62 11.91
CA PHE A 294 -29.88 33.70 11.31
C PHE A 294 -29.12 32.86 12.36
N GLY A 295 -28.89 31.58 12.07
CA GLY A 295 -28.10 30.67 12.90
C GLY A 295 -26.61 31.01 12.90
N ASP A 296 -25.86 30.59 13.91
CA ASP A 296 -24.41 30.75 13.96
C ASP A 296 -23.88 29.49 14.64
N PRO A 297 -23.24 28.52 13.94
CA PRO A 297 -22.54 28.69 12.65
C PRO A 297 -23.29 28.27 11.37
N GLU A 298 -24.61 28.07 11.38
CA GLU A 298 -25.35 27.61 10.19
C GLU A 298 -25.27 28.60 9.04
N THR A 299 -25.32 29.92 9.31
CA THR A 299 -25.22 30.95 8.28
C THR A 299 -23.94 30.81 7.46
N GLN A 300 -22.83 30.52 8.14
CA GLN A 300 -21.51 30.31 7.54
C GLN A 300 -21.49 29.11 6.59
N SER A 301 -22.38 28.13 6.77
CA SER A 301 -22.49 26.97 5.87
C SER A 301 -23.52 27.21 4.78
N VAL A 302 -24.67 27.80 5.10
CA VAL A 302 -25.77 27.98 4.14
C VAL A 302 -25.51 29.12 3.14
N ILE A 303 -25.10 30.31 3.61
CA ILE A 303 -25.00 31.50 2.75
C ILE A 303 -23.95 31.40 1.64
N PRO A 304 -22.78 30.75 1.81
CA PRO A 304 -21.83 30.58 0.71
C PRO A 304 -22.37 29.79 -0.50
N LEU A 305 -23.41 28.97 -0.29
CA LEU A 305 -24.11 28.23 -1.34
C LEU A 305 -25.20 29.06 -2.03
N LEU A 306 -25.64 30.18 -1.45
CA LEU A 306 -26.65 31.05 -2.04
C LEU A 306 -26.05 31.79 -3.24
N ASP A 307 -26.66 31.65 -4.41
CA ASP A 307 -26.26 32.34 -5.63
C ASP A 307 -27.00 33.69 -5.77
N SER A 308 -28.30 33.72 -5.44
CA SER A 308 -29.13 34.94 -5.45
C SER A 308 -28.55 36.10 -4.63
N ASP A 309 -28.86 37.34 -5.04
CA ASP A 309 -28.45 38.56 -4.33
C ASP A 309 -29.17 38.69 -2.98
N LEU A 310 -28.39 38.70 -1.90
CA LEU A 310 -28.91 38.77 -0.53
C LEU A 310 -29.57 40.12 -0.21
N TYR A 311 -29.11 41.21 -0.82
CA TYR A 311 -29.74 42.52 -0.64
C TYR A 311 -31.16 42.52 -1.20
N ASP A 312 -31.35 41.98 -2.41
CA ASP A 312 -32.68 41.91 -3.05
C ASP A 312 -33.67 41.07 -2.24
N ILE A 313 -33.19 39.97 -1.67
CA ILE A 313 -33.97 39.12 -0.77
C ILE A 313 -34.43 39.90 0.47
N PHE A 314 -33.50 40.55 1.19
CA PHE A 314 -33.84 41.30 2.39
C PHE A 314 -34.76 42.48 2.08
N ASN A 315 -34.47 43.20 0.98
CA ASN A 315 -35.30 44.28 0.49
C ASN A 315 -36.73 43.79 0.20
N ALA A 316 -36.89 42.68 -0.52
CA ALA A 316 -38.18 42.08 -0.82
C ALA A 316 -38.95 41.64 0.44
N CYS A 317 -38.25 41.11 1.45
CA CYS A 317 -38.86 40.78 2.74
C CYS A 317 -39.44 42.04 3.42
N THR A 318 -38.67 43.13 3.48
CA THR A 318 -39.15 44.39 4.10
C THR A 318 -40.25 45.09 3.31
N GLN A 319 -40.48 44.70 2.05
CA GLN A 319 -41.45 45.30 1.14
C GLN A 319 -42.67 44.42 0.85
N GLN A 320 -42.78 43.24 1.47
CA GLN A 320 -43.85 42.27 1.19
C GLN A 320 -43.90 41.82 -0.28
N LYS A 321 -42.72 41.59 -0.86
CA LYS A 321 -42.55 41.17 -2.27
C LYS A 321 -41.75 39.88 -2.39
N LEU A 322 -41.62 39.08 -1.33
CA LEU A 322 -40.77 37.88 -1.36
C LEU A 322 -41.29 36.82 -2.34
N ASN A 323 -42.59 36.81 -2.63
CA ASN A 323 -43.19 35.98 -3.67
C ASN A 323 -42.57 36.20 -5.06
N THR A 324 -42.05 37.41 -5.35
CA THR A 324 -41.39 37.75 -6.63
C THR A 324 -39.94 37.26 -6.73
N ILE A 325 -39.37 36.75 -5.64
CA ILE A 325 -37.98 36.30 -5.59
C ILE A 325 -37.90 34.78 -5.72
N GLU A 326 -37.00 34.31 -6.57
CA GLU A 326 -36.57 32.91 -6.66
C GLU A 326 -35.18 32.75 -6.04
N LEU A 327 -35.02 31.76 -5.15
CA LEU A 327 -33.73 31.46 -4.54
C LEU A 327 -32.96 30.48 -5.43
N LYS A 328 -31.82 30.93 -5.95
CA LYS A 328 -30.87 30.12 -6.72
C LYS A 328 -29.73 29.68 -5.82
N TRP A 329 -29.36 28.41 -5.93
CA TRP A 329 -28.35 27.76 -5.11
C TRP A 329 -27.28 27.13 -5.98
N LYS A 330 -26.03 27.16 -5.49
CA LYS A 330 -24.94 26.39 -6.08
C LYS A 330 -25.21 24.90 -5.84
N ASN A 331 -25.00 24.07 -6.86
CA ASN A 331 -25.02 22.61 -6.71
C ASN A 331 -23.69 22.12 -6.10
N LYS A 332 -23.48 22.45 -4.82
CA LYS A 332 -22.26 22.18 -4.05
C LYS A 332 -22.63 21.89 -2.59
N SER A 333 -21.67 21.36 -1.84
CA SER A 333 -21.75 21.19 -0.39
C SER A 333 -20.81 22.16 0.32
N SER A 334 -21.15 22.54 1.55
CA SER A 334 -20.31 23.37 2.41
C SER A 334 -20.20 22.78 3.81
N CYS A 335 -19.05 23.02 4.44
CA CYS A 335 -18.81 22.64 5.83
C CYS A 335 -18.05 23.77 6.51
N GLY A 336 -18.56 24.25 7.64
CA GLY A 336 -17.94 25.24 8.50
C GLY A 336 -17.47 24.62 9.82
N VAL A 337 -16.19 24.77 10.14
CA VAL A 337 -15.57 24.33 11.40
C VAL A 337 -15.28 25.56 12.26
N VAL A 338 -15.80 25.59 13.49
CA VAL A 338 -15.54 26.67 14.43
C VAL A 338 -14.24 26.41 15.18
N VAL A 339 -13.34 27.39 15.15
CA VAL A 339 -12.16 27.46 16.02
C VAL A 339 -12.55 28.26 17.26
N ALA A 340 -12.51 27.62 18.42
CA ALA A 340 -12.90 28.20 19.71
C ALA A 340 -11.69 28.36 20.63
N SER A 341 -11.78 29.30 21.57
CA SER A 341 -10.80 29.45 22.64
C SER A 341 -11.01 28.39 23.71
N GLU A 342 -9.93 27.85 24.26
CA GLU A 342 -9.94 26.98 25.44
C GLU A 342 -10.70 27.64 26.59
N GLY A 343 -11.44 26.83 27.36
CA GLY A 343 -12.36 27.29 28.41
C GLY A 343 -13.75 27.68 27.90
N TYR A 344 -13.97 27.83 26.59
CA TYR A 344 -15.32 27.91 26.00
C TYR A 344 -16.10 26.59 26.24
N PRO A 345 -17.39 26.64 26.64
CA PRO A 345 -18.32 27.78 26.68
C PRO A 345 -18.38 28.57 28.00
N ASN A 346 -17.52 28.28 28.97
CA ASN A 346 -17.58 28.89 30.30
C ASN A 346 -16.72 30.15 30.39
N THR A 347 -15.40 29.98 30.46
CA THR A 347 -14.44 31.06 30.71
C THR A 347 -13.37 31.05 29.61
N PRO A 348 -13.69 31.55 28.41
CA PRO A 348 -12.76 31.54 27.28
C PRO A 348 -11.58 32.48 27.51
N ILE A 349 -10.38 32.05 27.12
CA ILE A 349 -9.17 32.88 27.12
C ILE A 349 -9.26 33.92 25.99
N LYS A 350 -8.70 35.12 26.21
CA LYS A 350 -8.75 36.25 25.26
C LYS A 350 -7.38 36.93 25.16
N GLY A 351 -7.17 37.71 24.10
CA GLY A 351 -5.96 38.50 23.87
C GLY A 351 -4.81 37.75 23.20
N GLN A 352 -5.05 36.55 22.69
CA GLN A 352 -4.07 35.68 22.05
C GLN A 352 -3.98 35.98 20.56
N LEU A 353 -2.76 35.96 20.03
CA LEU A 353 -2.48 36.20 18.62
C LEU A 353 -3.12 35.11 17.74
N ILE A 354 -3.67 35.53 16.60
CA ILE A 354 -4.23 34.65 15.57
C ILE A 354 -3.35 34.70 14.32
N GLU A 355 -2.78 33.56 13.97
CA GLU A 355 -1.99 33.35 12.75
C GLU A 355 -2.67 32.30 11.84
N GLY A 356 -2.27 32.20 10.57
CA GLY A 356 -2.79 31.18 9.64
C GLY A 356 -4.02 31.58 8.81
N ILE A 357 -4.57 32.79 9.03
CA ILE A 357 -5.77 33.27 8.30
C ILE A 357 -5.47 33.43 6.81
N ASP A 358 -4.37 34.10 6.46
CA ASP A 358 -4.00 34.35 5.06
C ASP A 358 -3.68 33.05 4.31
N GLU A 359 -3.07 32.07 5.00
CA GLU A 359 -2.78 30.75 4.47
C GLU A 359 -4.07 29.99 4.15
N ALA A 360 -5.07 30.04 5.04
CA ALA A 360 -6.37 29.42 4.80
C ALA A 360 -7.10 30.08 3.62
N ILE A 361 -7.06 31.40 3.51
CA ILE A 361 -7.66 32.14 2.38
C ILE A 361 -6.95 31.80 1.06
N LYS A 362 -5.61 31.76 1.05
CA LYS A 362 -4.81 31.35 -0.13
C LYS A 362 -5.10 29.92 -0.57
N ALA A 363 -5.51 29.06 0.35
CA ALA A 363 -5.97 27.70 0.07
C ALA A 363 -7.40 27.64 -0.51
N GLY A 364 -8.06 28.77 -0.76
CA GLY A 364 -9.39 28.86 -1.33
C GLY A 364 -10.53 28.74 -0.32
N LEU A 365 -10.24 28.82 0.99
CA LEU A 365 -11.23 28.70 2.05
C LEU A 365 -11.79 30.07 2.46
N LEU A 366 -13.01 30.06 2.98
CA LEU A 366 -13.62 31.24 3.58
C LEU A 366 -13.35 31.23 5.08
N VAL A 367 -12.93 32.36 5.65
CA VAL A 367 -12.63 32.49 7.08
C VAL A 367 -13.50 33.61 7.64
N PHE A 368 -14.56 33.25 8.38
CA PHE A 368 -15.50 34.21 8.95
C PHE A 368 -15.16 34.50 10.40
N HIS A 369 -14.85 35.76 10.70
CA HIS A 369 -14.45 36.18 12.04
C HIS A 369 -15.65 36.37 12.96
N GLY A 370 -15.55 35.85 14.18
CA GLY A 370 -16.50 36.04 15.27
C GLY A 370 -15.87 36.88 16.37
N GLY A 371 -15.44 36.24 17.46
CA GLY A 371 -14.74 36.88 18.56
C GLY A 371 -13.29 37.23 18.24
N THR A 372 -13.06 38.16 17.30
CA THR A 372 -11.73 38.69 16.99
C THR A 372 -11.65 40.20 17.16
N GLN A 373 -10.46 40.70 17.41
CA GLN A 373 -10.11 42.12 17.46
C GLN A 373 -8.90 42.36 16.55
N TYR A 374 -8.86 43.49 15.86
CA TYR A 374 -7.74 43.90 15.03
C TYR A 374 -6.99 45.05 15.72
N LYS A 375 -5.68 44.88 15.92
CA LYS A 375 -4.80 45.88 16.54
C LYS A 375 -3.37 45.69 16.03
N ASP A 376 -2.66 46.79 15.78
CA ASP A 376 -1.24 46.77 15.38
C ASP A 376 -0.96 45.85 14.16
N ASN A 377 -1.84 45.91 13.16
CA ASN A 377 -1.85 45.06 11.96
C ASN A 377 -1.95 43.54 12.21
N LYS A 378 -2.45 43.14 13.38
CA LYS A 378 -2.60 41.73 13.78
C LYS A 378 -4.00 41.44 14.31
N PHE A 379 -4.38 40.17 14.26
CA PHE A 379 -5.64 39.68 14.81
C PHE A 379 -5.42 39.02 16.17
N TYR A 380 -6.31 39.31 17.11
CA TYR A 380 -6.34 38.72 18.44
C TYR A 380 -7.73 38.15 18.74
N ASN A 381 -7.82 37.10 19.57
CA ASN A 381 -9.12 36.62 20.01
C ASN A 381 -9.74 37.53 21.10
N SER A 382 -11.06 37.74 21.02
CA SER A 382 -11.83 38.59 21.94
C SER A 382 -13.11 37.92 22.45
N GLY A 383 -13.41 36.70 22.00
CA GLY A 383 -14.59 35.92 22.38
C GLY A 383 -14.35 34.42 22.33
N GLY A 384 -15.36 33.65 22.75
CA GLY A 384 -15.26 32.19 22.88
C GLY A 384 -15.19 31.45 21.54
N ARG A 385 -16.08 31.78 20.59
CA ARG A 385 -15.98 31.31 19.20
C ARG A 385 -15.22 32.36 18.40
N ILE A 386 -14.06 31.99 17.89
CA ILE A 386 -13.09 32.94 17.35
C ILE A 386 -13.31 33.08 15.84
N LEU A 387 -13.24 31.98 15.10
CA LEU A 387 -13.37 31.92 13.64
C LEU A 387 -14.28 30.77 13.24
N THR A 388 -14.91 30.88 12.07
CA THR A 388 -15.48 29.74 11.34
C THR A 388 -14.75 29.58 10.01
N VAL A 389 -14.05 28.47 9.82
CA VAL A 389 -13.36 28.14 8.57
C VAL A 389 -14.28 27.27 7.72
N VAL A 390 -14.59 27.74 6.51
CA VAL A 390 -15.59 27.14 5.63
C VAL A 390 -14.95 26.73 4.31
N ALA A 391 -15.24 25.49 3.90
CA ALA A 391 -14.98 25.01 2.55
C ALA A 391 -16.29 24.86 1.78
N VAL A 392 -16.27 25.16 0.48
CA VAL A 392 -17.39 24.94 -0.46
C VAL A 392 -16.87 24.08 -1.61
N GLU A 393 -17.35 22.85 -1.69
CA GLU A 393 -16.82 21.79 -2.56
C GLU A 393 -17.96 21.08 -3.30
N ASP A 394 -17.62 20.23 -4.27
CA ASP A 394 -18.62 19.51 -5.06
C ASP A 394 -19.36 18.43 -4.24
N ASP A 395 -18.75 17.91 -3.17
CA ASP A 395 -19.34 16.93 -2.26
C ASP A 395 -19.02 17.20 -0.78
N LEU A 396 -19.87 16.72 0.12
CA LEU A 396 -19.75 16.94 1.57
C LEU A 396 -18.46 16.36 2.16
N GLY A 397 -17.98 15.22 1.66
CA GLY A 397 -16.75 14.59 2.14
C GLY A 397 -15.52 15.46 1.88
N THR A 398 -15.42 16.01 0.68
CA THR A 398 -14.36 16.95 0.31
C THR A 398 -14.49 18.27 1.07
N ALA A 399 -15.72 18.80 1.24
CA ALA A 399 -15.96 20.01 2.03
C ALA A 399 -15.47 19.85 3.48
N VAL A 400 -15.82 18.75 4.15
CA VAL A 400 -15.37 18.47 5.53
C VAL A 400 -13.86 18.35 5.60
N LYS A 401 -13.25 17.60 4.67
CA LYS A 401 -11.79 17.40 4.62
C LYS A 401 -11.05 18.73 4.47
N ASN A 402 -11.51 19.60 3.59
CA ASN A 402 -10.84 20.88 3.32
C ASN A 402 -11.11 21.91 4.43
N ALA A 403 -12.31 21.94 5.01
CA ALA A 403 -12.60 22.79 6.18
C ALA A 403 -11.74 22.42 7.39
N LEU A 404 -11.55 21.11 7.67
CA LEU A 404 -10.68 20.63 8.74
C LEU A 404 -9.21 20.97 8.49
N LYS A 405 -8.72 20.83 7.25
CA LYS A 405 -7.37 21.27 6.89
C LYS A 405 -7.20 22.76 7.13
N GLY A 406 -8.17 23.58 6.75
CA GLY A 406 -8.18 25.01 6.99
C GLY A 406 -8.15 25.37 8.47
N ALA A 407 -9.02 24.75 9.27
CA ALA A 407 -9.03 24.93 10.73
C ALA A 407 -7.67 24.57 11.35
N ASN A 408 -6.97 23.57 10.82
CA ASN A 408 -5.63 23.20 11.28
C ASN A 408 -4.53 24.22 10.90
N LEU A 409 -4.73 25.05 9.87
CA LEU A 409 -3.80 26.12 9.50
C LEU A 409 -3.86 27.28 10.51
N ILE A 410 -5.03 27.52 11.09
CA ILE A 410 -5.21 28.56 12.12
C ILE A 410 -4.39 28.21 13.36
N LYS A 411 -3.49 29.10 13.76
CA LYS A 411 -2.68 28.98 14.98
C LYS A 411 -3.09 30.05 15.97
N ILE A 412 -3.63 29.60 17.09
CA ILE A 412 -3.96 30.41 18.26
C ILE A 412 -3.56 29.56 19.46
N GLU A 413 -2.74 30.11 20.35
CA GLU A 413 -2.41 29.47 21.62
C GLU A 413 -3.72 29.16 22.38
N HIS A 414 -3.81 28.02 23.08
CA HIS A 414 -5.03 27.64 23.82
C HIS A 414 -6.32 27.72 22.98
N SER A 415 -6.33 27.13 21.79
CA SER A 415 -7.53 26.99 20.96
C SER A 415 -7.82 25.54 20.60
N PHE A 416 -9.06 25.26 20.25
CA PHE A 416 -9.49 23.94 19.82
C PHE A 416 -10.62 24.03 18.78
N TYR A 417 -10.80 22.94 18.03
CA TYR A 417 -11.92 22.71 17.13
C TYR A 417 -12.26 21.22 17.10
N ARG A 418 -13.49 20.89 16.69
CA ARG A 418 -13.93 19.50 16.56
C ARG A 418 -13.47 18.91 15.23
N LYS A 419 -12.95 17.67 15.25
CA LYS A 419 -12.52 16.96 14.03
C LYS A 419 -13.61 16.07 13.41
N ASP A 420 -14.76 16.00 14.06
CA ASP A 420 -15.87 15.11 13.71
C ASP A 420 -17.11 15.86 13.18
N ILE A 421 -16.96 17.12 12.77
CA ILE A 421 -18.06 17.88 12.13
C ILE A 421 -18.54 17.11 10.89
N ALA A 422 -19.86 16.88 10.84
CA ALA A 422 -20.57 16.10 9.81
C ALA A 422 -20.23 14.59 9.78
N ASN A 423 -19.44 14.06 10.71
CA ASN A 423 -18.98 12.67 10.66
C ASN A 423 -20.15 11.66 10.68
N LYS A 424 -21.20 11.94 11.47
CA LYS A 424 -22.44 11.15 11.49
C LYS A 424 -23.08 11.05 10.10
N ALA A 425 -23.04 12.13 9.31
CA ALA A 425 -23.55 12.13 7.95
C ALA A 425 -22.61 11.40 6.98
N LEU A 426 -21.30 11.64 7.06
CA LEU A 426 -20.32 10.99 6.19
C LEU A 426 -20.34 9.47 6.30
N ILE A 427 -20.58 8.92 7.50
CA ILE A 427 -20.69 7.47 7.72
C ILE A 427 -21.93 6.88 7.03
N ARG A 428 -23.02 7.64 6.98
CA ARG A 428 -24.31 7.23 6.40
C ARG A 428 -24.41 7.50 4.90
N LEU A 429 -23.59 8.41 4.36
CA LEU A 429 -23.59 8.71 2.93
C LEU A 429 -23.20 7.45 2.13
N PRO A 430 -23.90 7.16 1.02
CA PRO A 430 -23.47 6.12 0.09
C PRO A 430 -22.08 6.49 -0.43
N LYS A 431 -21.07 5.67 -0.13
CA LYS A 431 -19.73 5.89 -0.68
C LYS A 431 -19.83 5.78 -2.20
N SER A 432 -19.39 6.80 -2.92
CA SER A 432 -19.23 6.71 -4.38
C SER A 432 -18.31 5.54 -4.68
N LEU A 433 -18.81 4.56 -5.42
CA LEU A 433 -18.02 3.43 -5.88
C LEU A 433 -17.11 3.93 -7.02
N ASP A 434 -15.90 4.35 -6.70
CA ASP A 434 -14.86 4.50 -7.71
C ASP A 434 -14.19 3.14 -7.96
N TYR A 435 -13.57 3.01 -9.12
CA TYR A 435 -12.97 1.74 -9.52
C TYR A 435 -11.87 1.28 -8.55
N LYS A 436 -11.17 2.25 -7.96
CA LYS A 436 -10.19 2.06 -6.89
C LYS A 436 -10.78 1.46 -5.62
N SER A 437 -11.97 1.88 -5.22
CA SER A 437 -12.71 1.39 -4.05
C SER A 437 -13.22 -0.05 -4.24
N SER A 438 -13.29 -0.54 -5.48
CA SER A 438 -13.53 -1.96 -5.78
C SER A 438 -12.30 -2.85 -5.53
N GLY A 439 -11.14 -2.25 -5.26
CA GLY A 439 -9.85 -2.93 -5.03
C GLY A 439 -8.90 -2.89 -6.24
N VAL A 440 -9.23 -2.13 -7.29
CA VAL A 440 -8.44 -2.03 -8.52
C VAL A 440 -7.71 -0.68 -8.60
N ASP A 441 -6.40 -0.68 -8.39
CA ASP A 441 -5.57 0.52 -8.57
C ASP A 441 -4.79 0.44 -9.90
N ILE A 442 -5.26 1.19 -10.90
CA ILE A 442 -4.68 1.22 -12.25
C ILE A 442 -3.23 1.75 -12.20
N ILE A 443 -2.96 2.75 -11.36
CA ILE A 443 -1.63 3.36 -11.24
C ILE A 443 -0.65 2.34 -10.65
N ALA A 444 -1.07 1.62 -9.61
CA ALA A 444 -0.25 0.54 -9.04
C ALA A 444 -0.02 -0.59 -10.06
N GLY A 445 -1.00 -0.90 -10.91
CA GLY A 445 -0.85 -1.85 -12.01
C GLY A 445 0.22 -1.42 -13.02
N GLU A 446 0.21 -0.15 -13.43
CA GLU A 446 1.22 0.40 -14.34
C GLU A 446 2.61 0.45 -13.71
N GLU A 447 2.71 0.73 -12.41
CA GLU A 447 3.97 0.66 -11.66
C GLU A 447 4.54 -0.77 -11.64
N LEU A 448 3.69 -1.78 -11.40
CA LEU A 448 4.11 -3.19 -11.43
C LEU A 448 4.66 -3.57 -12.81
N VAL A 449 3.93 -3.26 -13.89
CA VAL A 449 4.36 -3.54 -15.27
C VAL A 449 5.73 -2.93 -15.55
N ASN A 450 5.97 -1.69 -15.09
CA ASN A 450 7.27 -1.05 -15.26
C ASN A 450 8.40 -1.73 -14.47
N LYS A 451 8.15 -2.22 -13.25
CA LYS A 451 9.17 -2.93 -12.45
C LYS A 451 9.56 -4.28 -13.06
N ILE A 452 8.60 -5.01 -13.63
CA ILE A 452 8.85 -6.38 -14.10
C ILE A 452 9.44 -6.47 -15.51
N LYS A 453 9.38 -5.38 -16.31
CA LYS A 453 9.92 -5.33 -17.68
C LYS A 453 11.32 -5.90 -17.83
N LYS A 454 12.20 -5.57 -16.88
CA LYS A 454 13.58 -6.08 -16.88
C LYS A 454 13.62 -7.60 -16.71
N PHE A 455 12.87 -8.14 -15.75
CA PHE A 455 12.89 -9.57 -15.45
C PHE A 455 12.44 -10.41 -16.64
N THR A 456 11.37 -10.00 -17.30
CA THR A 456 10.83 -10.67 -18.48
C THR A 456 11.77 -10.58 -19.67
N ASN A 457 12.32 -9.39 -19.97
CA ASN A 457 13.27 -9.21 -21.08
C ASN A 457 14.52 -10.09 -20.93
N ASP A 458 14.99 -10.29 -19.70
CA ASP A 458 16.15 -11.14 -19.45
C ASP A 458 15.89 -12.65 -19.74
N THR A 459 14.64 -13.06 -19.96
CA THR A 459 14.29 -14.45 -20.30
C THR A 459 14.18 -14.71 -21.80
N ASN A 460 14.38 -13.67 -22.64
CA ASN A 460 14.19 -13.76 -24.08
C ASN A 460 14.99 -14.89 -24.73
N ARG A 461 14.37 -15.56 -25.69
CA ARG A 461 14.98 -16.59 -26.54
C ARG A 461 14.55 -16.44 -28.00
N SER A 462 15.25 -17.15 -28.88
CA SER A 462 14.87 -17.26 -30.29
C SER A 462 13.42 -17.75 -30.41
N GLY A 463 12.60 -16.98 -31.13
CA GLY A 463 11.16 -17.20 -31.28
C GLY A 463 10.28 -16.11 -30.66
N VAL A 464 10.74 -15.38 -29.64
CA VAL A 464 9.94 -14.29 -29.05
C VAL A 464 9.84 -13.11 -30.02
N MET A 465 8.62 -12.67 -30.37
CA MET A 465 8.38 -11.61 -31.36
C MET A 465 8.03 -10.24 -30.75
N ASP A 466 7.25 -10.19 -29.66
CA ASP A 466 6.74 -8.93 -29.07
C ASP A 466 7.18 -8.75 -27.61
N GLN A 467 7.25 -7.48 -27.17
CA GLN A 467 7.55 -7.08 -25.80
C GLN A 467 6.27 -6.84 -24.97
N ILE A 468 6.43 -6.87 -23.65
CA ILE A 468 5.40 -6.65 -22.61
C ILE A 468 4.46 -5.49 -22.93
N GLY A 469 3.16 -5.68 -22.66
CA GLY A 469 2.14 -4.63 -22.70
C GLY A 469 1.19 -4.65 -23.90
N GLY A 470 1.31 -5.63 -24.80
CA GLY A 470 0.31 -5.92 -25.85
C GLY A 470 -0.88 -6.74 -25.33
N PHE A 471 -1.92 -6.92 -26.16
CA PHE A 471 -3.08 -7.78 -25.82
C PHE A 471 -2.76 -9.28 -25.79
N GLY A 472 -1.59 -9.68 -26.30
CA GLY A 472 -1.07 -11.04 -26.22
C GLY A 472 0.36 -11.09 -26.74
N ALA A 473 1.12 -12.07 -26.26
CA ALA A 473 2.48 -12.31 -26.73
C ALA A 473 2.51 -13.30 -27.91
N LEU A 474 3.42 -13.06 -28.85
CA LEU A 474 3.63 -13.89 -30.04
C LEU A 474 4.95 -14.65 -29.95
N PHE A 475 4.94 -15.92 -30.37
CA PHE A 475 6.13 -16.77 -30.43
C PHE A 475 6.21 -17.50 -31.78
N ASP A 476 7.25 -17.19 -32.56
CA ASP A 476 7.53 -17.77 -33.87
C ASP A 476 8.35 -19.08 -33.74
N LEU A 477 7.67 -20.19 -34.00
CA LEU A 477 8.24 -21.53 -33.98
C LEU A 477 9.30 -21.75 -35.06
N LYS A 478 9.13 -21.11 -36.22
CA LYS A 478 10.07 -21.18 -37.34
C LYS A 478 11.35 -20.41 -37.01
N ALA A 479 11.22 -19.21 -36.43
CA ALA A 479 12.37 -18.45 -35.94
C ALA A 479 13.12 -19.19 -34.84
N ALA A 480 12.41 -19.90 -33.95
CA ALA A 480 12.96 -20.80 -32.95
C ALA A 480 13.51 -22.13 -33.53
N LYS A 481 13.44 -22.30 -34.85
CA LYS A 481 14.03 -23.40 -35.63
C LYS A 481 13.37 -24.77 -35.42
N TYR A 482 12.09 -24.80 -35.04
CA TYR A 482 11.29 -26.03 -35.02
C TYR A 482 10.70 -26.31 -36.41
N ASN A 483 10.54 -27.59 -36.75
CA ASN A 483 9.96 -28.05 -38.01
C ASN A 483 8.79 -28.99 -37.70
N ASP A 484 7.59 -28.64 -38.17
CA ASP A 484 6.33 -29.37 -37.94
C ASP A 484 6.10 -29.86 -36.48
N PRO A 485 6.07 -28.94 -35.49
CA PRO A 485 5.93 -29.31 -34.08
C PRO A 485 4.49 -29.57 -33.62
N ILE A 486 4.34 -30.40 -32.58
CA ILE A 486 3.09 -30.66 -31.86
C ILE A 486 3.06 -29.85 -30.55
N LEU A 487 1.94 -29.21 -30.19
CA LEU A 487 1.83 -28.45 -28.94
C LEU A 487 1.43 -29.34 -27.76
N VAL A 488 2.12 -29.20 -26.61
CA VAL A 488 1.83 -29.87 -25.34
C VAL A 488 1.56 -28.82 -24.26
N SER A 489 0.29 -28.59 -23.96
CA SER A 489 -0.12 -27.65 -22.92
C SER A 489 -0.27 -28.33 -21.56
N GLY A 490 0.23 -27.70 -20.50
CA GLY A 490 0.10 -28.19 -19.14
C GLY A 490 0.11 -27.04 -18.14
N THR A 491 -0.86 -27.01 -17.22
CA THR A 491 -0.99 -25.98 -16.19
C THR A 491 -1.10 -26.62 -14.82
N ASP A 492 -0.40 -26.05 -13.84
CA ASP A 492 -0.51 -26.42 -12.44
C ASP A 492 -0.26 -25.17 -11.57
N GLY A 493 -0.51 -25.26 -10.27
CA GLY A 493 -0.33 -24.18 -9.31
C GLY A 493 0.50 -24.59 -8.09
N VAL A 494 0.98 -23.60 -7.34
CA VAL A 494 1.85 -23.78 -6.17
C VAL A 494 1.09 -24.29 -4.92
N GLY A 495 -0.24 -24.16 -4.89
CA GLY A 495 -1.10 -24.72 -3.84
C GLY A 495 -0.89 -24.06 -2.46
N THR A 496 -1.04 -24.83 -1.38
CA THR A 496 -1.01 -24.32 0.02
C THR A 496 0.32 -23.69 0.44
N LYS A 497 1.40 -23.94 -0.30
CA LYS A 497 2.71 -23.29 -0.10
C LYS A 497 2.64 -21.76 -0.27
N LEU A 498 1.68 -21.24 -1.03
CA LEU A 498 1.42 -19.80 -1.15
C LEU A 498 1.02 -19.16 0.18
N ARG A 499 0.23 -19.88 1.01
CA ARG A 499 -0.18 -19.39 2.33
C ARG A 499 1.02 -19.24 3.26
N VAL A 500 1.89 -20.26 3.28
CA VAL A 500 3.15 -20.24 4.04
C VAL A 500 4.05 -19.09 3.59
N ALA A 501 4.16 -18.85 2.29
CA ALA A 501 4.97 -17.76 1.73
C ALA A 501 4.49 -16.38 2.17
N LEU A 502 3.17 -16.16 2.19
CA LEU A 502 2.56 -14.90 2.61
C LEU A 502 2.65 -14.69 4.14
N GLU A 503 2.39 -15.72 4.94
CA GLU A 503 2.48 -15.65 6.41
C GLU A 503 3.93 -15.50 6.90
N TYR A 504 4.92 -16.09 6.20
CA TYR A 504 6.34 -15.97 6.52
C TYR A 504 7.01 -14.72 5.91
N GLY A 505 6.40 -14.12 4.87
CA GLY A 505 6.95 -12.94 4.17
C GLY A 505 8.04 -13.26 3.12
N LYS A 506 8.15 -14.51 2.66
CA LYS A 506 9.14 -14.96 1.66
C LYS A 506 8.44 -15.47 0.40
N VAL A 507 8.26 -14.57 -0.57
CA VAL A 507 7.48 -14.82 -1.80
C VAL A 507 8.33 -14.95 -3.06
N ASP A 508 9.64 -14.74 -2.99
CA ASP A 508 10.57 -14.82 -4.12
C ASP A 508 10.74 -16.25 -4.66
N THR A 509 10.53 -17.28 -3.82
CA THR A 509 10.68 -18.68 -4.23
C THR A 509 9.45 -19.27 -4.91
N VAL A 510 8.25 -18.72 -4.67
CA VAL A 510 7.00 -19.29 -5.19
C VAL A 510 6.87 -19.16 -6.70
N GLY A 511 7.50 -18.13 -7.29
CA GLY A 511 7.55 -17.97 -8.74
C GLY A 511 8.34 -19.10 -9.41
N ILE A 512 9.44 -19.57 -8.79
CA ILE A 512 10.22 -20.71 -9.27
C ILE A 512 9.39 -21.99 -9.19
N ASP A 513 8.69 -22.20 -8.06
CA ASP A 513 7.80 -23.35 -7.88
C ASP A 513 6.72 -23.39 -8.95
N LEU A 514 6.11 -22.25 -9.28
CA LEU A 514 5.08 -22.17 -10.30
C LEU A 514 5.58 -22.66 -11.66
N VAL A 515 6.76 -22.17 -12.07
CA VAL A 515 7.40 -22.62 -13.31
C VAL A 515 7.70 -24.10 -13.23
N ALA A 516 8.31 -24.57 -12.13
CA ALA A 516 8.71 -25.95 -11.95
C ALA A 516 7.56 -26.94 -12.07
N MET A 517 6.41 -26.63 -11.47
CA MET A 517 5.22 -27.47 -11.56
C MET A 517 4.76 -27.65 -13.01
N CYS A 518 4.75 -26.58 -13.80
CA CYS A 518 4.29 -26.66 -15.18
C CYS A 518 5.33 -27.30 -16.11
N VAL A 519 6.59 -26.85 -16.05
CA VAL A 519 7.62 -27.29 -17.00
C VAL A 519 8.06 -28.73 -16.77
N ASN A 520 8.02 -29.24 -15.54
CA ASN A 520 8.34 -30.64 -15.26
C ASN A 520 7.20 -31.57 -15.71
N ASP A 521 5.92 -31.15 -15.62
CA ASP A 521 4.78 -31.95 -16.07
C ASP A 521 4.74 -32.13 -17.60
N ILE A 522 5.06 -31.09 -18.37
CA ILE A 522 5.18 -31.24 -19.82
C ILE A 522 6.44 -32.01 -20.22
N LEU A 523 7.50 -31.94 -19.41
CA LEU A 523 8.75 -32.65 -19.67
C LEU A 523 8.53 -34.17 -19.66
N VAL A 524 7.57 -34.67 -18.88
CA VAL A 524 7.24 -36.11 -18.89
C VAL A 524 6.64 -36.58 -20.22
N GLN A 525 6.10 -35.67 -21.03
CA GLN A 525 5.65 -35.94 -22.39
C GLN A 525 6.80 -35.93 -23.41
N GLY A 526 8.02 -35.63 -22.95
CA GLY A 526 9.20 -35.41 -23.78
C GLY A 526 9.31 -33.99 -24.32
N ALA A 527 8.51 -33.04 -23.82
CA ALA A 527 8.43 -31.68 -24.37
C ALA A 527 9.53 -30.73 -23.86
N GLU A 528 9.97 -29.80 -24.71
CA GLU A 528 10.86 -28.71 -24.34
C GLU A 528 10.02 -27.47 -23.97
N PRO A 529 10.22 -26.85 -22.81
CA PRO A 529 9.54 -25.59 -22.47
C PRO A 529 10.01 -24.45 -23.38
N LEU A 530 9.08 -23.81 -24.11
CA LEU A 530 9.36 -22.65 -24.94
C LEU A 530 9.17 -21.32 -24.21
N TYR A 531 7.96 -21.08 -23.73
CA TYR A 531 7.57 -19.82 -23.11
C TYR A 531 6.55 -20.03 -21.98
N PHE A 532 6.73 -19.32 -20.88
CA PHE A 532 5.83 -19.26 -19.74
C PHE A 532 5.10 -17.92 -19.83
N LEU A 533 3.78 -17.94 -19.70
CA LEU A 533 2.88 -16.80 -19.71
C LEU A 533 2.19 -16.59 -18.35
N ASP A 534 2.63 -15.59 -17.60
CA ASP A 534 2.18 -15.40 -16.24
C ASP A 534 0.81 -14.71 -16.13
N TYR A 535 0.04 -15.12 -15.12
CA TYR A 535 -1.18 -14.43 -14.69
C TYR A 535 -1.17 -14.25 -13.17
N TYR A 536 -1.06 -12.99 -12.74
CA TYR A 536 -1.01 -12.62 -11.33
C TYR A 536 -2.33 -12.02 -10.87
N ALA A 537 -3.10 -12.77 -10.09
CA ALA A 537 -4.36 -12.31 -9.49
C ALA A 537 -4.20 -12.03 -7.98
N CYS A 538 -4.80 -10.96 -7.47
CA CYS A 538 -4.76 -10.59 -6.06
C CYS A 538 -5.98 -9.76 -5.64
N SER A 539 -6.37 -9.81 -4.35
CA SER A 539 -7.48 -9.00 -3.81
C SER A 539 -7.13 -7.53 -3.61
N LYS A 540 -5.86 -7.25 -3.39
CA LYS A 540 -5.28 -5.93 -3.30
C LYS A 540 -3.86 -6.04 -3.83
N LEU A 541 -3.54 -5.22 -4.84
CA LEU A 541 -2.21 -5.23 -5.42
C LEU A 541 -1.20 -4.59 -4.46
N ASP A 542 -0.22 -5.39 -4.05
CA ASP A 542 1.04 -4.90 -3.50
C ASP A 542 2.10 -5.04 -4.60
N VAL A 543 2.56 -3.89 -5.10
CA VAL A 543 3.49 -3.81 -6.23
C VAL A 543 4.81 -4.53 -5.91
N ASN A 544 5.28 -4.49 -4.67
CA ASN A 544 6.56 -5.09 -4.29
C ASN A 544 6.45 -6.61 -4.16
N ILE A 545 5.35 -7.11 -3.61
CA ILE A 545 5.06 -8.55 -3.56
C ILE A 545 4.90 -9.09 -4.99
N GLY A 546 4.09 -8.42 -5.83
CA GLY A 546 3.89 -8.80 -7.23
C GLY A 546 5.21 -8.86 -8.01
N ALA A 547 6.05 -7.83 -7.87
CA ALA A 547 7.35 -7.79 -8.53
C ALA A 547 8.28 -8.94 -8.10
N LYS A 548 8.35 -9.27 -6.80
CA LYS A 548 9.15 -10.40 -6.29
C LYS A 548 8.66 -11.76 -6.80
N VAL A 549 7.35 -11.95 -6.92
CA VAL A 549 6.80 -13.19 -7.48
C VAL A 549 7.20 -13.34 -8.94
N VAL A 550 7.05 -12.28 -9.75
CA VAL A 550 7.43 -12.28 -11.18
C VAL A 550 8.94 -12.44 -11.36
N GLU A 551 9.76 -11.85 -10.50
CA GLU A 551 11.21 -12.09 -10.47
C GLU A 551 11.53 -13.60 -10.28
N GLY A 552 10.83 -14.26 -9.35
CA GLY A 552 10.92 -15.70 -9.15
C GLY A 552 10.50 -16.51 -10.38
N ILE A 553 9.42 -16.11 -11.06
CA ILE A 553 8.95 -16.74 -12.31
C ILE A 553 10.03 -16.59 -13.40
N ALA A 554 10.56 -15.38 -13.60
CA ALA A 554 11.60 -15.12 -14.58
C ALA A 554 12.86 -15.97 -14.31
N LYS A 555 13.26 -16.12 -13.04
CA LYS A 555 14.35 -17.00 -12.63
C LYS A 555 14.08 -18.46 -12.98
N GLY A 556 12.89 -18.97 -12.64
CA GLY A 556 12.48 -20.34 -13.01
C GLY A 556 12.48 -20.56 -14.53
N CYS A 557 12.05 -19.56 -15.31
CA CYS A 557 12.05 -19.59 -16.77
C CYS A 557 13.47 -19.71 -17.33
N LYS A 558 14.41 -18.85 -16.87
CA LYS A 558 15.84 -18.91 -17.25
C LYS A 558 16.48 -20.26 -16.91
N GLU A 559 16.20 -20.79 -15.72
CA GLU A 559 16.70 -22.10 -15.29
C GLU A 559 16.13 -23.25 -16.15
N SER A 560 14.94 -23.06 -16.72
CA SER A 560 14.26 -24.03 -17.59
C SER A 560 14.49 -23.84 -19.09
N ASN A 561 15.34 -22.89 -19.50
CA ASN A 561 15.50 -22.48 -20.91
C ASN A 561 14.18 -21.99 -21.55
N CYS A 562 13.32 -21.33 -20.78
CA CYS A 562 11.99 -20.89 -21.20
C CYS A 562 11.93 -19.35 -21.18
N ALA A 563 11.19 -18.72 -22.11
CA ALA A 563 10.93 -17.29 -22.08
C ALA A 563 9.68 -16.95 -21.27
N LEU A 564 9.75 -15.99 -20.36
CA LEU A 564 8.56 -15.37 -19.80
C LEU A 564 7.98 -14.42 -20.85
N ILE A 565 6.74 -14.64 -21.28
CA ILE A 565 6.04 -13.79 -22.26
C ILE A 565 4.70 -13.34 -21.69
N ASP A 566 4.33 -12.09 -21.89
CA ASP A 566 3.34 -11.39 -21.06
C ASP A 566 1.88 -11.54 -21.51
N LEU A 567 0.96 -11.45 -20.53
CA LEU A 567 -0.48 -11.24 -20.72
C LEU A 567 -1.08 -10.30 -19.66
N ILE A 568 -0.32 -9.40 -19.02
CA ILE A 568 -0.83 -8.43 -18.05
C ILE A 568 -1.66 -7.36 -18.78
N SER A 569 -2.84 -7.78 -19.20
CA SER A 569 -4.01 -6.96 -19.42
C SER A 569 -4.31 -6.22 -18.13
N LYS A 570 -4.66 -4.94 -18.26
CA LYS A 570 -5.07 -4.00 -17.22
C LYS A 570 -6.38 -4.42 -16.52
N SER A 571 -6.54 -5.68 -16.09
CA SER A 571 -7.83 -6.21 -15.64
C SER A 571 -7.76 -7.10 -14.38
N HIS A 572 -8.12 -6.48 -13.25
CA HIS A 572 -9.17 -6.86 -12.28
C HIS A 572 -9.18 -8.28 -11.66
N LEU A 573 -9.24 -8.29 -10.31
CA LEU A 573 -10.12 -9.09 -9.43
C LEU A 573 -9.48 -9.99 -8.36
N LYS A 574 -10.29 -10.12 -7.31
CA LYS A 574 -10.06 -10.71 -5.99
C LYS A 574 -9.83 -12.22 -6.04
N MET A 575 -8.60 -12.64 -5.74
CA MET A 575 -8.15 -13.89 -5.07
C MET A 575 -6.80 -14.33 -5.65
N LEU A 576 -5.89 -14.81 -4.81
CA LEU A 576 -4.56 -15.27 -5.25
C LEU A 576 -4.65 -16.67 -5.87
N LYS A 577 -4.84 -16.72 -7.19
CA LYS A 577 -4.68 -17.92 -8.03
C LYS A 577 -3.69 -17.59 -9.14
N LEU A 578 -2.48 -18.15 -9.04
CA LEU A 578 -1.54 -18.23 -10.16
C LEU A 578 -2.07 -19.33 -11.08
N LEU A 579 -2.56 -18.96 -12.26
CA LEU A 579 -3.01 -19.90 -13.28
C LEU A 579 -2.24 -19.64 -14.57
N PHE A 580 -2.20 -20.68 -15.42
CA PHE A 580 -1.80 -20.74 -16.84
C PHE A 580 -0.38 -21.24 -17.14
N ASN A 581 -0.26 -22.22 -18.09
CA ASN A 581 0.40 -22.04 -19.41
C ASN A 581 0.38 -23.20 -20.41
N LYS A 582 0.71 -22.86 -21.66
CA LYS A 582 0.81 -23.73 -22.85
C LYS A 582 2.28 -23.89 -23.28
N PHE A 583 2.71 -25.10 -23.66
CA PHE A 583 4.08 -25.39 -24.14
C PHE A 583 4.07 -26.37 -25.34
N MET A 584 5.22 -26.78 -25.90
CA MET A 584 5.32 -27.43 -27.24
C MET A 584 6.43 -28.50 -27.37
N PHE A 585 6.30 -29.43 -28.34
CA PHE A 585 7.36 -30.27 -28.92
C PHE A 585 7.22 -30.66 -30.42
N ARG A 586 8.26 -30.47 -31.27
CA ARG A 586 8.93 -31.51 -32.13
C ARG A 586 10.13 -30.88 -32.87
N GLY A 587 11.30 -31.49 -32.74
CA GLY A 587 12.59 -30.93 -33.17
C GLY A 587 12.89 -31.02 -34.66
N ARG A 588 13.93 -30.29 -35.05
CA ARG A 588 14.77 -30.59 -36.22
C ARG A 588 15.04 -32.10 -36.29
N ASP A 589 14.58 -32.73 -37.38
CA ASP A 589 15.04 -34.01 -37.96
C ASP A 589 15.09 -35.31 -37.12
N SER A 590 14.37 -35.48 -36.00
CA SER A 590 14.39 -36.77 -35.27
C SER A 590 13.02 -37.46 -35.17
N GLY A 591 12.93 -38.67 -35.73
CA GLY A 591 11.75 -39.54 -35.81
C GLY A 591 11.28 -40.18 -34.48
N LEU A 592 11.29 -39.46 -33.35
CA LEU A 592 10.82 -39.95 -32.05
C LEU A 592 9.29 -39.75 -31.86
N ARG A 593 8.62 -40.74 -31.24
CA ARG A 593 7.17 -40.72 -30.90
C ARG A 593 6.93 -40.17 -29.49
N PRO A 594 5.74 -39.62 -29.17
CA PRO A 594 5.39 -39.21 -27.80
C PRO A 594 5.56 -40.35 -26.79
N LEU A 595 6.11 -40.06 -25.60
CA LEU A 595 6.29 -41.04 -24.52
C LEU A 595 4.94 -41.64 -24.03
N HIS A 596 3.83 -40.96 -24.30
CA HIS A 596 2.48 -41.35 -23.87
C HIS A 596 1.50 -41.72 -24.99
N THR A 597 1.90 -41.77 -26.26
CA THR A 597 1.04 -42.48 -27.23
C THR A 597 0.97 -43.93 -26.78
N PRO A 598 -0.22 -44.49 -26.45
CA PRO A 598 -0.36 -45.94 -26.36
C PRO A 598 0.23 -46.48 -27.66
N ALA A 599 1.17 -47.41 -27.56
CA ALA A 599 1.70 -48.08 -28.72
C ALA A 599 0.54 -48.76 -29.44
N THR A 600 -0.11 -48.07 -30.37
CA THR A 600 -0.84 -48.70 -31.45
C THR A 600 0.25 -49.36 -32.28
N GLU A 601 0.40 -50.65 -32.00
CA GLU A 601 1.09 -51.63 -32.82
C GLU A 601 2.57 -51.34 -33.08
N THR A 602 3.40 -51.54 -32.05
CA THR A 602 4.73 -52.11 -32.27
C THR A 602 4.80 -53.42 -31.52
N LYS A 603 5.05 -54.49 -32.30
CA LYS A 603 5.25 -55.89 -31.88
C LYS A 603 5.94 -56.01 -30.52
N PRO A 604 5.60 -57.02 -29.70
CA PRO A 604 6.19 -57.21 -28.38
C PRO A 604 7.70 -57.38 -28.52
N ALA A 605 8.44 -56.29 -28.28
CA ALA A 605 9.87 -56.37 -28.13
C ALA A 605 10.10 -57.20 -26.88
N LYS A 606 10.75 -58.36 -27.07
CA LYS A 606 11.28 -59.23 -26.01
C LYS A 606 11.68 -58.38 -24.81
N THR A 607 11.15 -58.72 -23.64
CA THR A 607 11.39 -58.07 -22.36
C THR A 607 12.88 -58.02 -22.02
N THR A 608 13.58 -56.99 -22.50
CA THR A 608 14.85 -56.57 -21.93
C THR A 608 14.58 -56.03 -20.53
N PRO A 609 15.35 -56.43 -19.50
CA PRO A 609 15.22 -55.87 -18.17
C PRO A 609 15.27 -54.34 -18.23
N SER A 610 14.33 -53.68 -17.56
CA SER A 610 14.29 -52.22 -17.46
C SER A 610 14.58 -51.82 -16.02
N THR A 611 15.26 -50.70 -15.84
CA THR A 611 15.67 -50.18 -14.53
C THR A 611 15.06 -48.82 -14.32
N THR A 612 14.68 -48.54 -13.07
CA THR A 612 14.13 -47.27 -12.64
C THR A 612 15.26 -46.39 -12.13
N LEU A 613 15.47 -45.24 -12.76
CA LEU A 613 16.38 -44.20 -12.31
C LEU A 613 15.60 -43.13 -11.55
N CYS A 614 15.90 -42.95 -10.27
CA CYS A 614 15.22 -41.99 -9.41
C CYS A 614 16.08 -40.74 -9.24
N LEU A 615 15.55 -39.57 -9.59
CA LEU A 615 16.27 -38.30 -9.45
C LEU A 615 15.87 -37.58 -8.16
N GLY A 616 16.81 -37.58 -7.20
CA GLY A 616 16.66 -36.99 -5.89
C GLY A 616 17.10 -35.51 -5.74
N LYS A 617 16.61 -34.94 -4.64
CA LYS A 617 16.82 -33.62 -3.99
C LYS A 617 15.90 -32.45 -4.40
N ARG A 618 15.13 -32.01 -3.39
CA ARG A 618 14.27 -30.80 -3.25
C ARG A 618 13.04 -30.73 -4.16
N GLY A 619 12.14 -31.71 -4.00
CA GLY A 619 10.78 -31.63 -4.56
C GLY A 619 9.81 -30.88 -3.64
N ARG A 620 8.66 -30.46 -4.18
CA ARG A 620 7.58 -29.75 -3.49
C ARG A 620 7.08 -30.52 -2.25
N VAL A 621 6.97 -29.84 -1.11
CA VAL A 621 6.24 -30.35 0.06
C VAL A 621 4.77 -29.99 -0.11
N THR A 622 3.87 -30.97 -0.20
CA THR A 622 2.43 -30.75 -0.27
C THR A 622 1.87 -30.54 1.15
N ILE A 623 1.52 -29.31 1.53
CA ILE A 623 1.33 -28.92 2.95
C ILE A 623 -0.15 -28.97 3.40
N SER A 624 -1.08 -29.60 2.68
CA SER A 624 -2.52 -29.49 3.05
C SER A 624 -2.87 -30.14 4.40
N SER A 625 -2.25 -31.27 4.77
CA SER A 625 -2.49 -31.92 6.06
C SER A 625 -1.78 -31.21 7.23
N VAL A 626 -0.56 -30.71 6.99
CA VAL A 626 0.25 -30.00 7.98
C VAL A 626 -0.33 -28.60 8.29
N THR A 627 -0.97 -27.93 7.33
CA THR A 627 -1.62 -26.62 7.58
C THR A 627 -2.89 -26.72 8.41
N THR A 628 -3.68 -27.79 8.31
CA THR A 628 -4.94 -27.89 9.08
C THR A 628 -4.68 -28.06 10.59
N SER A 629 -3.55 -28.67 10.98
CA SER A 629 -3.16 -28.82 12.38
C SER A 629 -2.31 -27.66 12.93
N LEU A 630 -1.71 -26.82 12.07
CA LEU A 630 -0.74 -25.79 12.47
C LEU A 630 -1.25 -24.33 12.37
N THR A 631 -2.49 -24.09 11.93
CA THR A 631 -3.01 -22.72 11.71
C THR A 631 -3.53 -21.98 12.95
N ALA A 632 -3.16 -22.39 14.15
CA ALA A 632 -3.43 -21.65 15.38
C ALA A 632 -2.11 -21.19 16.06
N GLY A 633 -1.55 -20.07 15.60
CA GLY A 633 -0.51 -19.33 16.34
C GLY A 633 0.94 -19.83 16.23
N PHE A 634 1.32 -20.47 15.13
CA PHE A 634 2.69 -20.96 14.96
C PHE A 634 3.73 -19.83 14.86
N GLN A 635 4.80 -19.89 15.66
CA GLN A 635 5.97 -19.03 15.51
C GLN A 635 7.00 -19.71 14.60
N TRP A 636 7.71 -18.94 13.76
CA TRP A 636 8.70 -19.44 12.78
C TRP A 636 10.02 -19.85 13.44
N TYR A 637 10.00 -20.91 14.26
CA TYR A 637 11.19 -21.43 14.94
C TYR A 637 12.14 -22.19 14.01
N LEU A 638 13.37 -22.38 14.49
CA LEU A 638 14.32 -23.32 13.93
C LEU A 638 13.76 -24.74 13.93
N THR A 639 14.03 -25.50 12.88
CA THR A 639 13.57 -26.88 12.79
C THR A 639 14.30 -27.78 13.78
N PRO A 640 13.66 -28.84 14.31
CA PRO A 640 14.31 -29.75 15.26
C PRO A 640 15.41 -30.60 14.62
N PHE A 641 15.40 -30.74 13.29
CA PHE A 641 16.38 -31.52 12.52
C PHE A 641 17.45 -30.67 11.81
N ASP A 642 17.27 -29.35 11.71
CA ASP A 642 18.28 -28.42 11.19
C ASP A 642 18.21 -27.09 11.96
N LYS A 643 19.13 -26.92 12.92
CA LYS A 643 19.21 -25.72 13.78
C LYS A 643 19.65 -24.46 13.03
N THR A 644 19.94 -24.52 11.74
CA THR A 644 20.30 -23.36 10.93
C THR A 644 19.13 -22.83 10.08
N LYS A 645 18.03 -23.58 10.01
CA LYS A 645 16.88 -23.24 9.15
C LYS A 645 15.59 -23.20 9.94
N THR A 646 14.73 -22.27 9.58
CA THR A 646 13.35 -22.24 10.09
C THR A 646 12.45 -23.20 9.32
N PHE A 647 11.27 -23.50 9.87
CA PHE A 647 10.23 -24.19 9.10
C PHE A 647 9.85 -23.45 7.82
N GLY A 648 9.84 -22.11 7.85
CA GLY A 648 9.62 -21.28 6.65
C GLY A 648 10.67 -21.57 5.57
N ASP A 649 11.95 -21.61 5.93
CA ASP A 649 13.05 -21.89 4.99
C ASP A 649 12.99 -23.28 4.37
N VAL A 650 12.65 -24.29 5.17
CA VAL A 650 12.56 -25.69 4.71
C VAL A 650 11.32 -25.90 3.84
N LEU A 651 10.16 -25.39 4.25
CA LEU A 651 8.90 -25.55 3.52
C LEU A 651 8.87 -24.72 2.23
N LEU A 652 9.52 -23.55 2.20
CA LEU A 652 9.60 -22.66 1.04
C LEU A 652 10.82 -22.92 0.14
N ALA A 653 11.57 -23.99 0.38
CA ALA A 653 12.64 -24.43 -0.52
C ALA A 653 12.09 -24.64 -1.95
N PRO A 654 12.68 -24.02 -3.00
CA PRO A 654 12.16 -24.13 -4.36
C PRO A 654 12.13 -25.58 -4.86
N THR A 655 11.08 -25.91 -5.62
CA THR A 655 10.93 -27.17 -6.35
C THR A 655 12.00 -27.27 -7.43
N LYS A 656 12.67 -28.41 -7.51
CA LYS A 656 13.74 -28.65 -8.50
C LYS A 656 13.21 -28.62 -9.93
N LEU A 657 13.95 -27.93 -10.79
CA LEU A 657 13.75 -27.92 -12.24
C LEU A 657 14.57 -29.03 -12.90
N TYR A 658 13.90 -29.91 -13.63
CA TYR A 658 14.54 -31.07 -14.27
C TYR A 658 14.79 -30.88 -15.78
N VAL A 659 14.38 -29.75 -16.36
CA VAL A 659 14.42 -29.50 -17.80
C VAL A 659 15.84 -29.63 -18.34
N LYS A 660 16.78 -28.79 -17.90
CA LYS A 660 18.19 -28.84 -18.36
C LYS A 660 18.86 -30.22 -18.19
N PRO A 661 18.81 -30.88 -17.02
CA PRO A 661 19.47 -32.17 -16.84
C PRO A 661 18.82 -33.31 -17.62
N LEU A 662 17.51 -33.26 -17.91
CA LEU A 662 16.83 -34.35 -18.61
C LEU A 662 16.68 -34.15 -20.11
N LEU A 663 16.65 -32.91 -20.61
CA LEU A 663 16.31 -32.65 -22.02
C LEU A 663 17.24 -33.39 -22.98
N LYS A 664 18.55 -33.42 -22.71
CA LYS A 664 19.53 -34.19 -23.50
C LYS A 664 19.25 -35.70 -23.45
N ALA A 665 18.94 -36.24 -22.27
CA ALA A 665 18.64 -37.65 -22.10
C ALA A 665 17.33 -38.05 -22.80
N ILE A 666 16.32 -37.17 -22.79
CA ILE A 666 15.06 -37.33 -23.54
C ILE A 666 15.35 -37.35 -25.04
N GLN A 667 16.11 -36.37 -25.54
CA GLN A 667 16.47 -36.24 -26.97
C GLN A 667 17.29 -37.43 -27.48
N SER A 668 17.99 -38.15 -26.61
CA SER A 668 18.73 -39.37 -26.98
C SER A 668 17.83 -40.55 -27.37
N GLY A 669 16.53 -40.50 -27.03
CA GLY A 669 15.58 -41.60 -27.25
C GLY A 669 15.73 -42.79 -26.30
N LYS A 670 16.63 -42.72 -25.30
CA LYS A 670 16.91 -43.82 -24.36
C LYS A 670 15.92 -43.91 -23.18
N ILE A 671 15.13 -42.86 -22.95
CA ILE A 671 14.12 -42.83 -21.89
C ILE A 671 12.81 -43.41 -22.43
N LYS A 672 12.26 -44.41 -21.73
CA LYS A 672 11.01 -45.09 -22.10
C LYS A 672 9.77 -44.42 -21.51
N ALA A 673 9.89 -43.90 -20.29
CA ALA A 673 8.83 -43.18 -19.59
C ALA A 673 9.41 -42.27 -18.50
N LEU A 674 8.67 -41.23 -18.14
CA LEU A 674 9.02 -40.25 -17.11
C LEU A 674 7.83 -39.99 -16.21
N SER A 675 8.06 -39.86 -14.91
CA SER A 675 7.03 -39.48 -13.94
C SER A 675 7.51 -38.36 -13.03
N HIS A 676 6.86 -37.19 -13.11
CA HIS A 676 7.02 -36.12 -12.14
C HIS A 676 6.22 -36.45 -10.89
N ILE A 677 6.83 -36.36 -9.71
CA ILE A 677 6.23 -36.81 -8.44
C ILE A 677 5.79 -35.60 -7.64
N THR A 678 4.47 -35.37 -7.61
CA THR A 678 3.83 -34.20 -7.03
C THR A 678 2.69 -34.62 -6.09
N GLY A 679 1.49 -34.03 -6.18
CA GLY A 679 0.30 -34.55 -5.51
C GLY A 679 -0.03 -35.95 -6.02
N GLY A 680 -0.44 -36.87 -5.14
CA GLY A 680 -0.58 -38.30 -5.48
C GLY A 680 0.71 -39.12 -5.28
N GLY A 681 1.84 -38.45 -4.96
CA GLY A 681 3.04 -39.10 -4.45
C GLY A 681 3.59 -40.17 -5.39
N LEU A 682 4.28 -41.16 -4.82
CA LEU A 682 4.86 -42.27 -5.57
C LEU A 682 3.80 -43.27 -6.05
N ILE A 683 2.71 -43.43 -5.30
CA ILE A 683 1.70 -44.46 -5.55
C ILE A 683 0.79 -44.10 -6.73
N GLU A 684 0.44 -42.83 -6.92
CA GLU A 684 -0.49 -42.44 -7.99
C GLU A 684 0.20 -41.88 -9.23
N ASN A 685 1.39 -41.28 -9.12
CA ASN A 685 2.03 -40.66 -10.28
C ASN A 685 2.72 -41.68 -11.19
N ILE A 686 3.48 -42.63 -10.62
CA ILE A 686 4.24 -43.62 -11.41
C ILE A 686 3.32 -44.45 -12.33
N PRO A 687 2.19 -45.02 -11.84
CA PRO A 687 1.33 -45.84 -12.68
C PRO A 687 0.71 -45.11 -13.89
N ARG A 688 0.61 -43.77 -13.87
CA ARG A 688 0.08 -42.98 -15.00
C ARG A 688 0.93 -43.10 -16.25
N THR A 689 2.18 -43.53 -16.11
CA THR A 689 3.18 -43.61 -17.19
C THR A 689 3.43 -45.04 -17.64
N LEU A 690 2.74 -46.02 -17.03
CA LEU A 690 2.90 -47.44 -17.28
C LEU A 690 1.67 -48.03 -17.99
N PRO A 691 1.86 -49.05 -18.85
CA PRO A 691 0.77 -49.92 -19.28
C PRO A 691 0.06 -50.59 -18.09
N LYS A 692 -1.25 -50.82 -18.19
CA LYS A 692 -2.09 -51.37 -17.10
C LYS A 692 -1.61 -52.72 -16.52
N HIS A 693 -0.79 -53.46 -17.24
CA HIS A 693 -0.27 -54.78 -16.82
C HIS A 693 1.14 -54.73 -16.24
N LEU A 694 1.75 -53.54 -16.09
CA LEU A 694 3.09 -53.35 -15.55
C LEU A 694 3.05 -52.56 -14.24
N ALA A 695 4.02 -52.82 -13.36
CA ALA A 695 4.23 -52.11 -12.11
C ALA A 695 5.74 -51.86 -11.89
N VAL A 696 6.06 -50.93 -10.98
CA VAL A 696 7.43 -50.60 -10.58
C VAL A 696 7.65 -51.03 -9.13
N VAL A 697 8.81 -51.63 -8.85
CA VAL A 697 9.29 -51.89 -7.50
C VAL A 697 10.33 -50.83 -7.14
N LEU A 698 10.12 -50.15 -6.02
CA LEU A 698 11.07 -49.18 -5.48
C LEU A 698 11.68 -49.75 -4.19
N ASP A 699 13.01 -49.81 -4.15
CA ASP A 699 13.76 -50.19 -2.95
C ASP A 699 14.04 -48.95 -2.10
N ALA A 700 13.27 -48.80 -1.01
CA ALA A 700 13.38 -47.69 -0.07
C ALA A 700 14.73 -47.58 0.63
N SER A 701 15.58 -48.61 0.59
CA SER A 701 16.95 -48.53 1.09
C SER A 701 17.90 -47.76 0.16
N LYS A 702 17.49 -47.49 -1.08
CA LYS A 702 18.35 -46.88 -2.13
C LYS A 702 18.22 -45.37 -2.23
N TRP A 703 17.34 -44.73 -1.47
CA TRP A 703 17.27 -43.27 -1.40
C TRP A 703 17.08 -42.77 0.01
N GLU A 704 17.52 -41.54 0.24
CA GLU A 704 17.36 -40.87 1.52
C GLU A 704 16.04 -40.10 1.55
N VAL A 705 15.14 -40.49 2.45
CA VAL A 705 13.95 -39.69 2.80
C VAL A 705 14.42 -38.50 3.64
N GLN A 706 14.10 -37.27 3.22
CA GLN A 706 14.55 -36.08 3.95
C GLN A 706 13.92 -35.97 5.34
N ASP A 707 14.63 -35.32 6.26
CA ASP A 707 14.22 -35.21 7.66
C ASP A 707 12.89 -34.48 7.86
N ILE A 708 12.53 -33.55 6.97
CA ILE A 708 11.20 -32.92 6.99
C ILE A 708 10.08 -33.95 6.84
N TYR A 709 10.24 -34.97 5.98
CA TYR A 709 9.22 -36.00 5.79
C TYR A 709 9.20 -36.99 6.96
N LYS A 710 10.37 -37.31 7.53
CA LYS A 710 10.46 -38.11 8.77
C LYS A 710 9.74 -37.41 9.93
N TRP A 711 9.98 -36.11 10.07
CA TRP A 711 9.35 -35.26 11.07
C TRP A 711 7.83 -35.14 10.85
N ILE A 712 7.38 -34.85 9.62
CA ILE A 712 5.94 -34.79 9.29
C ILE A 712 5.25 -36.12 9.62
N LYS A 713 5.88 -37.26 9.30
CA LYS A 713 5.36 -38.58 9.63
C LYS A 713 5.21 -38.75 11.15
N SER A 714 6.25 -38.40 11.90
CA SER A 714 6.31 -38.55 13.36
C SER A 714 5.30 -37.65 14.07
N GLU A 715 5.35 -36.34 13.83
CA GLU A 715 4.48 -35.36 14.50
C GLU A 715 3.04 -35.45 14.03
N GLY A 716 2.83 -35.74 12.74
CA GLY A 716 1.50 -35.86 12.15
C GLY A 716 0.85 -37.23 12.36
N ASN A 717 1.56 -38.18 12.97
CA ASN A 717 1.14 -39.58 13.11
C ASN A 717 0.58 -40.17 11.78
N ILE A 718 1.30 -39.95 10.68
CA ILE A 718 0.82 -40.29 9.33
C ILE A 718 1.27 -41.71 8.95
N ALA A 719 0.35 -42.54 8.49
CA ALA A 719 0.65 -43.89 8.02
C ALA A 719 1.57 -43.90 6.79
N ASP A 720 2.43 -44.92 6.64
CA ASP A 720 3.40 -45.02 5.54
C ASP A 720 2.75 -44.95 4.15
N ARG A 721 1.63 -45.63 3.97
CA ARG A 721 0.89 -45.60 2.70
C ARG A 721 0.40 -44.20 2.36
N GLU A 722 -0.03 -43.43 3.36
CA GLU A 722 -0.48 -42.05 3.18
C GLU A 722 0.71 -41.13 2.90
N MET A 723 1.86 -41.35 3.56
CA MET A 723 3.10 -40.62 3.24
C MET A 723 3.49 -40.78 1.77
N LEU A 724 3.50 -42.03 1.27
CA LEU A 724 3.87 -42.35 -0.11
C LEU A 724 2.84 -41.93 -1.14
N LYS A 725 1.57 -41.75 -0.74
CA LYS A 725 0.49 -41.25 -1.59
C LYS A 725 0.45 -39.72 -1.64
N THR A 726 0.88 -39.04 -0.59
CA THR A 726 0.70 -37.58 -0.49
C THR A 726 1.99 -36.80 -0.78
N PHE A 727 3.16 -37.38 -0.47
CA PHE A 727 4.45 -36.72 -0.62
C PHE A 727 5.35 -37.45 -1.62
N ASN A 728 6.34 -36.72 -2.14
CA ASN A 728 7.37 -37.29 -3.00
C ASN A 728 8.44 -38.09 -2.24
N CYS A 729 8.48 -37.97 -0.91
CA CYS A 729 9.42 -38.65 -0.02
C CYS A 729 10.89 -38.59 -0.48
N GLY A 730 11.25 -37.51 -1.19
CA GLY A 730 12.60 -37.23 -1.67
C GLY A 730 12.90 -37.55 -3.13
N LEU A 731 11.95 -38.16 -3.84
CA LEU A 731 12.07 -38.48 -5.26
C LEU A 731 11.14 -37.58 -6.08
N GLY A 732 11.68 -36.52 -6.69
CA GLY A 732 10.86 -35.56 -7.45
C GLY A 732 10.58 -35.97 -8.90
N MET A 733 11.43 -36.82 -9.49
CA MET A 733 11.30 -37.28 -10.87
C MET A 733 11.82 -38.70 -11.01
N ILE A 734 11.12 -39.52 -11.78
CA ILE A 734 11.46 -40.93 -12.04
C ILE A 734 11.60 -41.13 -13.55
N CYS A 735 12.71 -41.72 -13.97
CA CYS A 735 12.98 -42.11 -15.36
C CYS A 735 12.98 -43.63 -15.48
N ILE A 736 12.27 -44.17 -16.47
CA ILE A 736 12.26 -45.60 -16.78
C ILE A 736 13.08 -45.81 -18.05
N VAL A 737 14.13 -46.63 -17.96
CA VAL A 737 15.09 -46.89 -19.04
C VAL A 737 15.35 -48.39 -19.19
N SER A 738 15.94 -48.82 -20.31
CA SER A 738 16.49 -50.18 -20.38
C SER A 738 17.66 -50.32 -19.40
N GLN A 739 17.87 -51.50 -18.81
CA GLN A 739 18.99 -51.73 -17.89
C GLN A 739 20.35 -51.42 -18.55
N SER A 740 20.51 -51.73 -19.84
CA SER A 740 21.71 -51.42 -20.63
C SER A 740 21.94 -49.92 -20.83
N ASP A 741 20.87 -49.12 -20.87
CA ASP A 741 20.94 -47.68 -21.10
C ASP A 741 21.12 -46.89 -19.81
N ALA A 742 20.87 -47.50 -18.65
CA ALA A 742 20.90 -46.84 -17.36
C ALA A 742 22.22 -46.12 -17.04
N PRO A 743 23.42 -46.71 -17.23
CA PRO A 743 24.68 -45.99 -17.02
C PRO A 743 24.83 -44.79 -17.94
N SER A 744 24.50 -44.94 -19.24
CA SER A 744 24.61 -43.84 -20.20
C SER A 744 23.60 -42.72 -19.95
N VAL A 745 22.38 -43.04 -19.50
CA VAL A 745 21.38 -42.04 -19.13
C VAL A 745 21.77 -41.35 -17.84
N LEU A 746 22.29 -42.09 -16.84
CA LEU A 746 22.87 -41.49 -15.63
C LEU A 746 24.03 -40.57 -15.99
N ASP A 747 24.93 -41.00 -16.88
CA ASP A 747 26.02 -40.16 -17.38
C ASP A 747 25.47 -38.93 -18.09
N MET A 748 24.38 -39.00 -18.88
CA MET A 748 23.79 -37.81 -19.50
C MET A 748 23.16 -36.84 -18.47
N ILE A 749 22.51 -37.39 -17.44
CA ILE A 749 21.84 -36.61 -16.39
C ILE A 749 22.85 -36.00 -15.41
N HIS A 750 23.94 -36.73 -15.12
CA HIS A 750 25.05 -36.31 -14.28
C HIS A 750 26.15 -35.58 -15.04
N SER A 751 26.22 -35.75 -16.38
CA SER A 751 26.94 -34.86 -17.29
C SER A 751 26.20 -33.54 -17.27
N ARG A 752 26.56 -32.73 -16.28
CA ARG A 752 26.26 -31.31 -16.32
C ARG A 752 26.70 -30.79 -17.68
N PRO A 753 26.01 -29.79 -18.25
CA PRO A 753 26.64 -29.02 -19.30
C PRO A 753 28.00 -28.56 -18.75
N LEU A 754 29.08 -29.03 -19.36
CA LEU A 754 30.28 -28.28 -19.66
C LEU A 754 30.54 -27.16 -18.61
N PHE A 755 31.36 -27.46 -17.59
CA PHE A 755 31.64 -26.56 -16.47
C PHE A 755 32.25 -25.26 -16.99
N ARG A 756 31.60 -24.11 -16.80
CA ARG A 756 32.10 -22.83 -17.31
C ARG A 756 33.21 -22.29 -16.40
N PHE A 757 34.44 -22.19 -16.89
CA PHE A 757 35.60 -21.68 -16.11
C PHE A 757 36.01 -20.26 -16.46
N CYS A 758 36.62 -19.60 -15.47
CA CYS A 758 37.41 -18.39 -15.64
C CYS A 758 38.90 -18.68 -15.39
N VAL A 759 39.79 -18.36 -16.35
CA VAL A 759 41.24 -18.29 -16.08
C VAL A 759 41.62 -16.86 -15.73
N ASN A 760 42.22 -16.67 -14.56
CA ASN A 760 42.64 -15.36 -14.04
C ASN A 760 44.18 -15.24 -14.13
N GLY A 761 44.72 -14.21 -14.79
CA GLY A 761 46.18 -14.01 -14.93
C GLY A 761 46.65 -12.56 -14.76
N ASP A 762 47.76 -12.35 -14.02
CA ASP A 762 48.37 -11.05 -13.68
C ASP A 762 49.91 -11.04 -13.88
N TYR A 763 50.53 -9.95 -14.37
CA TYR A 763 52.00 -9.75 -14.51
C TYR A 763 52.57 -8.35 -14.18
N PHE A 764 53.36 -8.14 -13.12
CA PHE A 764 54.16 -6.90 -12.89
C PHE A 764 55.65 -7.16 -13.19
N PHE A 765 56.36 -6.20 -13.81
CA PHE A 765 57.83 -6.19 -13.94
C PHE A 765 58.40 -4.80 -13.64
N PHE A 766 59.38 -4.74 -12.72
CA PHE A 766 60.52 -3.83 -12.80
C PHE A 766 61.76 -4.70 -13.08
N SER A 767 62.73 -4.18 -13.83
CA SER A 767 64.07 -4.74 -14.14
C SER A 767 64.21 -5.72 -15.34
N HIS A 768 64.49 -5.12 -16.51
CA HIS A 768 65.54 -5.41 -17.50
C HIS A 768 66.03 -6.84 -17.89
N ARG A 769 65.29 -7.93 -17.70
CA ARG A 769 65.48 -9.18 -18.51
C ARG A 769 64.15 -9.88 -18.81
N GLN A 770 63.96 -10.29 -20.07
CA GLN A 770 62.81 -11.06 -20.55
C GLN A 770 62.83 -12.47 -19.95
N ASP A 771 61.96 -12.78 -18.99
CA ASP A 771 61.68 -14.17 -18.59
C ASP A 771 60.18 -14.42 -18.35
N LEU A 772 59.53 -14.83 -19.44
CA LEU A 772 58.70 -16.05 -19.61
C LEU A 772 57.51 -16.39 -18.68
N SER A 773 57.27 -15.71 -17.57
CA SER A 773 56.06 -15.92 -16.76
C SER A 773 54.80 -15.28 -17.35
N GLY A 774 54.93 -14.34 -18.30
CA GLY A 774 53.87 -13.54 -18.95
C GLY A 774 53.05 -14.17 -20.09
N SER A 775 53.27 -15.44 -20.43
CA SER A 775 52.94 -15.99 -21.76
C SER A 775 51.56 -16.65 -21.88
N GLY A 776 50.83 -16.86 -20.78
CA GLY A 776 49.52 -17.55 -20.80
C GLY A 776 49.59 -19.04 -21.16
N THR A 777 50.72 -19.70 -20.95
CA THR A 777 50.94 -21.10 -21.37
C THR A 777 50.15 -22.12 -20.53
N ASN A 778 49.91 -21.85 -19.24
CA ASN A 778 49.04 -22.69 -18.41
C ASN A 778 47.57 -22.65 -18.90
N PHE A 779 47.08 -21.48 -19.30
CA PHE A 779 45.79 -21.35 -19.98
C PHE A 779 45.79 -22.18 -21.28
N GLN A 780 46.82 -22.03 -22.12
CA GLN A 780 46.93 -22.77 -23.38
C GLN A 780 46.91 -24.28 -23.14
N ALA A 781 47.63 -24.79 -22.13
CA ALA A 781 47.65 -26.20 -21.79
C ALA A 781 46.26 -26.73 -21.40
N ILE A 782 45.46 -25.93 -20.68
CA ILE A 782 44.07 -26.27 -20.37
C ILE A 782 43.22 -26.25 -21.64
N ALA A 783 43.35 -25.21 -22.49
CA ALA A 783 42.62 -25.12 -23.75
C ALA A 783 42.93 -26.27 -24.71
N ASP A 784 44.20 -26.63 -24.85
CA ASP A 784 44.67 -27.76 -25.65
C ASP A 784 44.12 -29.08 -25.10
N TYR A 785 44.13 -29.25 -23.77
CA TYR A 785 43.54 -30.42 -23.12
C TYR A 785 42.05 -30.56 -23.42
N VAL A 786 41.27 -29.46 -23.31
CA VAL A 786 39.84 -29.44 -23.63
C VAL A 786 39.60 -29.81 -25.09
N LYS A 787 40.38 -29.22 -26.00
CA LYS A 787 40.28 -29.44 -27.45
C LYS A 787 40.60 -30.88 -27.83
N GLN A 788 41.66 -31.46 -27.24
CA GLN A 788 42.06 -32.84 -27.48
C GLN A 788 41.07 -33.86 -26.89
N ASN A 789 40.32 -33.48 -25.85
CA ASN A 789 39.37 -34.35 -25.15
C ASN A 789 37.91 -33.92 -25.34
N ALA A 790 37.58 -33.18 -26.42
CA ALA A 790 36.29 -32.49 -26.57
C ALA A 790 35.04 -33.38 -26.43
N SER A 791 35.14 -34.67 -26.72
CA SER A 791 34.05 -35.65 -26.58
C SER A 791 33.93 -36.28 -25.20
N ASN A 792 34.92 -36.08 -24.33
CA ASN A 792 35.05 -36.74 -23.03
C ASN A 792 35.80 -35.86 -22.02
N THR A 793 35.56 -34.54 -22.01
CA THR A 793 36.02 -33.65 -20.93
C THR A 793 34.81 -33.06 -20.23
N ALA A 794 34.91 -32.87 -18.91
CA ALA A 794 33.91 -32.12 -18.16
C ALA A 794 34.16 -30.60 -18.21
N ILE A 795 35.23 -30.14 -18.86
CA ILE A 795 35.71 -28.76 -18.81
C ILE A 795 35.12 -27.90 -19.96
N ASP A 796 34.59 -26.72 -19.65
CA ASP A 796 34.12 -25.70 -20.63
C ASP A 796 34.75 -24.33 -20.38
N LEU A 797 35.51 -23.83 -21.36
CA LEU A 797 36.21 -22.55 -21.20
C LEU A 797 35.25 -21.40 -21.52
N ALA A 798 34.77 -20.71 -20.48
CA ALA A 798 33.74 -19.70 -20.61
C ALA A 798 34.26 -18.26 -20.57
N LEU A 799 35.29 -18.01 -19.76
CA LEU A 799 35.78 -16.67 -19.48
C LEU A 799 37.30 -16.68 -19.23
N VAL A 800 37.97 -15.59 -19.59
CA VAL A 800 39.32 -15.26 -19.11
C VAL A 800 39.29 -13.86 -18.53
N VAL A 801 39.72 -13.72 -17.28
CA VAL A 801 39.83 -12.44 -16.59
C VAL A 801 41.31 -12.08 -16.44
N SER A 802 41.64 -10.80 -16.63
CA SER A 802 42.99 -10.31 -16.37
C SER A 802 42.94 -8.92 -15.77
N ASP A 803 43.86 -8.61 -14.85
CA ASP A 803 44.04 -7.27 -14.32
C ASP A 803 44.83 -6.33 -15.25
N LYS A 804 45.34 -6.87 -16.37
CA LYS A 804 46.24 -6.18 -17.31
C LYS A 804 45.73 -6.18 -18.73
N LYS A 805 46.07 -5.10 -19.43
CA LYS A 805 45.89 -4.98 -20.88
C LYS A 805 47.05 -5.66 -21.60
N ASP A 806 46.77 -6.13 -22.82
CA ASP A 806 47.78 -6.55 -23.80
C ASP A 806 48.71 -7.70 -23.34
N VAL A 807 48.18 -8.63 -22.52
CA VAL A 807 48.90 -9.85 -22.11
C VAL A 807 48.62 -11.02 -23.06
N GLU A 808 49.65 -11.83 -23.36
CA GLU A 808 49.56 -12.92 -24.34
C GLU A 808 48.50 -13.97 -23.98
N GLY A 809 48.21 -14.18 -22.69
CA GLY A 809 47.13 -15.06 -22.25
C GLY A 809 45.74 -14.62 -22.73
N VAL A 810 45.46 -13.32 -22.76
CA VAL A 810 44.20 -12.78 -23.29
C VAL A 810 44.14 -12.94 -24.80
N ALA A 811 45.26 -12.71 -25.50
CA ALA A 811 45.36 -12.91 -26.95
C ALA A 811 45.14 -14.39 -27.33
N ARG A 812 45.70 -15.34 -26.57
CA ARG A 812 45.45 -16.78 -26.74
C ARG A 812 43.98 -17.14 -26.56
N ALA A 813 43.33 -16.61 -25.53
CA ALA A 813 41.91 -16.85 -25.28
C ALA A 813 41.01 -16.32 -26.40
N GLN A 814 41.31 -15.12 -26.90
CA GLN A 814 40.60 -14.53 -28.04
C GLN A 814 40.78 -15.35 -29.32
N ARG A 815 41.98 -15.89 -29.57
CA ARG A 815 42.25 -16.77 -30.73
C ARG A 815 41.43 -18.06 -30.71
N GLU A 816 41.14 -18.59 -29.52
CA GLU A 816 40.28 -19.78 -29.33
C GLU A 816 38.79 -19.41 -29.17
N GLY A 817 38.39 -18.14 -29.37
CA GLY A 817 37.00 -17.70 -29.31
C GLY A 817 36.39 -17.61 -27.90
N ILE A 818 37.23 -17.56 -26.87
CA ILE A 818 36.79 -17.52 -25.46
C ILE A 818 36.57 -16.06 -25.02
N THR A 819 35.49 -15.81 -24.27
CA THR A 819 35.16 -14.47 -23.76
C THR A 819 36.27 -13.95 -22.85
N THR A 820 36.72 -12.71 -23.05
CA THR A 820 37.75 -12.10 -22.18
C THR A 820 37.24 -10.81 -21.53
N LYS A 821 37.67 -10.56 -20.28
CA LYS A 821 37.34 -9.34 -19.53
C LYS A 821 38.57 -8.80 -18.81
N ILE A 822 38.86 -7.52 -19.01
CA ILE A 822 40.03 -6.85 -18.44
C ILE A 822 39.59 -5.90 -17.32
N PHE A 823 40.19 -6.05 -16.13
CA PHE A 823 39.89 -5.25 -14.95
C PHE A 823 41.11 -4.49 -14.48
N ILE A 824 41.24 -3.23 -14.91
CA ILE A 824 42.27 -2.35 -14.35
C ILE A 824 41.77 -1.79 -13.01
N LYS A 825 42.59 -1.92 -11.96
CA LYS A 825 42.32 -1.32 -10.65
C LYS A 825 42.36 0.20 -10.76
N LYS A 826 41.30 0.88 -10.32
CA LYS A 826 41.26 2.35 -10.33
C LYS A 826 42.13 2.91 -9.19
N LYS A 827 42.69 4.11 -9.34
CA LYS A 827 43.60 4.74 -8.37
C LYS A 827 43.04 4.83 -6.92
N ILE A 828 41.72 4.94 -6.76
CA ILE A 828 41.05 5.16 -5.46
C ILE A 828 40.28 3.90 -5.01
N GLU A 829 40.29 2.82 -5.81
CA GLU A 829 39.48 1.62 -5.56
C GLU A 829 40.09 0.73 -4.46
N SER A 830 39.24 0.33 -3.52
CA SER A 830 39.62 -0.61 -2.47
C SER A 830 39.86 -2.01 -3.03
N ARG A 831 40.41 -2.90 -2.21
CA ARG A 831 40.65 -4.29 -2.65
C ARG A 831 39.31 -5.04 -2.77
N GLU A 832 38.40 -4.76 -1.85
CA GLU A 832 37.05 -5.29 -1.75
C GLU A 832 36.22 -4.89 -2.97
N GLU A 833 36.20 -3.59 -3.34
CA GLU A 833 35.47 -3.08 -4.50
C GLU A 833 35.94 -3.71 -5.82
N PHE A 834 37.24 -3.96 -5.94
CA PHE A 834 37.79 -4.62 -7.12
C PHE A 834 37.40 -6.10 -7.18
N ASP A 835 37.47 -6.81 -6.04
CA ASP A 835 37.10 -8.21 -5.97
C ASP A 835 35.58 -8.40 -6.22
N GLU A 836 34.74 -7.49 -5.75
CA GLU A 836 33.30 -7.47 -6.04
C GLU A 836 32.99 -7.30 -7.54
N ARG A 837 33.75 -6.44 -8.24
CA ARG A 837 33.62 -6.28 -9.70
C ARG A 837 33.93 -7.58 -10.45
N ILE A 838 34.98 -8.28 -10.02
CA ILE A 838 35.33 -9.58 -10.58
C ILE A 838 34.23 -10.59 -10.25
N GLN A 839 33.78 -10.64 -8.99
CA GLN A 839 32.72 -11.55 -8.54
C GLN A 839 31.44 -11.38 -9.36
N LYS A 840 31.03 -10.12 -9.63
CA LYS A 840 29.86 -9.84 -10.45
C LYS A 840 29.97 -10.45 -11.85
N VAL A 841 31.11 -10.28 -12.51
CA VAL A 841 31.32 -10.84 -13.86
C VAL A 841 31.43 -12.36 -13.86
N LEU A 842 32.05 -12.96 -12.84
CA LEU A 842 32.05 -14.41 -12.66
C LEU A 842 30.62 -14.96 -12.49
N LEU A 843 29.76 -14.27 -11.73
CA LEU A 843 28.35 -14.64 -11.56
C LEU A 843 27.54 -14.42 -12.85
N GLU A 844 27.75 -13.32 -13.57
CA GLU A 844 27.09 -13.02 -14.85
C GLU A 844 27.36 -14.09 -15.91
N HIS A 845 28.59 -14.65 -15.93
CA HIS A 845 28.97 -15.69 -16.89
C HIS A 845 28.66 -17.11 -16.38
N SER A 846 28.02 -17.23 -15.21
CA SER A 846 27.68 -18.50 -14.56
C SER A 846 28.91 -19.39 -14.36
N ILE A 847 30.00 -18.82 -13.84
CA ILE A 847 31.24 -19.56 -13.60
C ILE A 847 31.08 -20.52 -12.43
N ASP A 848 31.48 -21.78 -12.63
CA ASP A 848 31.37 -22.85 -11.64
C ASP A 848 32.63 -22.98 -10.79
N ILE A 849 33.81 -22.85 -11.41
CA ILE A 849 35.13 -23.00 -10.80
C ILE A 849 36.09 -21.93 -11.32
N VAL A 850 36.91 -21.37 -10.43
CA VAL A 850 37.93 -20.37 -10.73
C VAL A 850 39.31 -21.02 -10.75
N CYS A 851 40.05 -20.86 -11.86
CA CYS A 851 41.40 -21.37 -12.01
C CYS A 851 42.40 -20.21 -12.01
N LEU A 852 43.29 -20.20 -11.03
CA LEU A 852 44.37 -19.22 -10.96
C LEU A 852 45.58 -19.76 -11.70
N ALA A 853 45.99 -19.07 -12.77
CA ALA A 853 47.10 -19.49 -13.62
C ALA A 853 48.08 -18.32 -13.73
N GLY A 854 48.93 -18.14 -12.72
CA GLY A 854 49.82 -16.99 -12.62
C GLY A 854 49.12 -15.70 -12.19
N TYR A 855 48.14 -15.80 -11.27
CA TYR A 855 47.47 -14.63 -10.69
C TYR A 855 48.22 -14.16 -9.44
N MET A 856 49.11 -13.19 -9.59
CA MET A 856 50.06 -12.73 -8.56
C MET A 856 49.47 -11.70 -7.57
N ARG A 857 48.15 -11.69 -7.41
CA ARG A 857 47.45 -10.80 -6.48
C ARG A 857 46.77 -11.58 -5.37
N ILE A 858 46.99 -11.13 -4.13
CA ILE A 858 46.26 -11.63 -2.98
C ILE A 858 44.80 -11.15 -3.09
N MET A 859 43.83 -12.07 -3.00
CA MET A 859 42.39 -11.77 -3.00
C MET A 859 41.87 -11.63 -1.57
N THR A 860 40.79 -10.89 -1.36
CA THR A 860 40.18 -10.73 -0.03
C THR A 860 39.68 -12.07 0.50
N GLU A 861 39.68 -12.22 1.84
CA GLU A 861 39.15 -13.42 2.50
C GLU A 861 37.68 -13.67 2.11
N THR A 862 36.87 -12.62 2.02
CA THR A 862 35.47 -12.68 1.58
C THR A 862 35.34 -13.29 0.19
N PHE A 863 36.16 -12.84 -0.76
CA PHE A 863 36.16 -13.38 -2.13
C PHE A 863 36.55 -14.85 -2.15
N VAL A 864 37.66 -15.22 -1.50
CA VAL A 864 38.13 -16.61 -1.44
C VAL A 864 37.08 -17.51 -0.80
N ASN A 865 36.45 -17.07 0.29
CA ASN A 865 35.41 -17.82 0.97
C ASN A 865 34.15 -18.04 0.11
N SER A 866 33.79 -17.09 -0.75
CA SER A 866 32.65 -17.23 -1.68
C SER A 866 32.87 -18.32 -2.74
N TRP A 867 34.13 -18.65 -3.03
CA TRP A 867 34.56 -19.68 -3.98
C TRP A 867 35.20 -20.90 -3.30
N SER A 868 35.01 -21.08 -1.99
CA SER A 868 35.54 -22.21 -1.24
C SER A 868 35.11 -23.55 -1.88
N GLY A 869 36.08 -24.45 -2.10
CA GLY A 869 35.88 -25.72 -2.80
C GLY A 869 35.66 -25.62 -4.32
N ARG A 870 35.74 -24.40 -4.88
CA ARG A 870 35.51 -24.08 -6.30
C ARG A 870 36.60 -23.15 -6.86
N MET A 871 37.72 -23.02 -6.17
CA MET A 871 38.87 -22.22 -6.62
C MET A 871 40.15 -23.02 -6.43
N ILE A 872 40.93 -23.13 -7.49
CA ILE A 872 42.20 -23.87 -7.49
C ILE A 872 43.33 -23.01 -8.04
N ASN A 873 44.54 -23.28 -7.56
CA ASN A 873 45.77 -22.63 -7.99
C ASN A 873 46.84 -23.67 -8.31
N ILE A 874 47.77 -23.31 -9.20
CA ILE A 874 48.99 -24.06 -9.43
C ILE A 874 50.19 -23.30 -8.89
N HIS A 875 51.03 -23.98 -8.12
CA HIS A 875 52.22 -23.42 -7.46
C HIS A 875 53.49 -24.13 -7.92
N PRO A 876 54.59 -23.41 -8.28
CA PRO A 876 55.82 -23.99 -8.82
C PRO A 876 56.75 -24.58 -7.75
N SER A 877 56.20 -25.39 -6.84
CA SER A 877 56.93 -26.18 -5.84
C SER A 877 56.06 -27.32 -5.30
N ILE A 878 56.71 -28.34 -4.73
CA ILE A 878 56.04 -29.38 -3.93
C ILE A 878 55.68 -28.79 -2.56
N LEU A 879 54.49 -28.20 -2.47
CA LEU A 879 53.93 -27.76 -1.18
C LEU A 879 53.87 -28.91 -0.16
N PRO A 880 54.12 -28.63 1.14
CA PRO A 880 54.29 -27.30 1.74
C PRO A 880 55.73 -26.74 1.75
N LEU A 881 56.70 -27.34 1.02
CA LEU A 881 58.14 -27.05 1.19
C LEU A 881 58.53 -25.58 0.94
N PHE A 882 58.17 -25.02 -0.22
CA PHE A 882 58.51 -23.65 -0.59
C PHE A 882 57.24 -22.90 -0.99
N LYS A 883 56.64 -22.16 -0.05
CA LYS A 883 55.47 -21.29 -0.28
C LYS A 883 55.90 -19.93 -0.85
N GLY A 884 54.98 -19.23 -1.51
CA GLY A 884 55.19 -17.86 -1.98
C GLY A 884 56.14 -17.72 -3.16
N MET A 885 56.70 -16.52 -3.33
CA MET A 885 57.43 -16.12 -4.53
C MET A 885 58.80 -16.81 -4.67
N ALA A 886 59.29 -16.94 -5.91
CA ALA A 886 60.63 -17.45 -6.22
C ALA A 886 60.93 -18.89 -5.72
N ALA A 887 59.94 -19.77 -5.76
CA ALA A 887 60.04 -21.13 -5.21
C ALA A 887 61.19 -21.98 -5.80
N TYR A 888 61.56 -21.80 -7.08
CA TYR A 888 62.73 -22.49 -7.66
C TYR A 888 64.06 -21.96 -7.11
N GLN A 889 64.19 -20.66 -6.87
CA GLN A 889 65.38 -20.10 -6.22
C GLN A 889 65.50 -20.64 -4.80
N GLN A 890 64.39 -20.67 -4.05
CA GLN A 890 64.35 -21.25 -2.71
C GLN A 890 64.80 -22.73 -2.72
N ALA A 891 64.39 -23.51 -3.73
CA ALA A 891 64.79 -24.91 -3.86
C ALA A 891 66.30 -25.06 -4.15
N LEU A 892 66.88 -24.21 -4.99
CA LEU A 892 68.32 -24.19 -5.27
C LEU A 892 69.13 -23.76 -4.04
N ASP A 893 68.67 -22.71 -3.34
CA ASP A 893 69.31 -22.19 -2.13
C ASP A 893 69.30 -23.23 -1.00
N ALA A 894 68.18 -23.96 -0.87
CA ALA A 894 68.03 -25.06 0.08
C ALA A 894 68.80 -26.33 -0.32
N LYS A 895 69.41 -26.37 -1.51
CA LYS A 895 70.16 -27.51 -2.07
C LYS A 895 69.37 -28.82 -2.08
N VAL A 896 68.04 -28.74 -2.20
CA VAL A 896 67.21 -29.94 -2.32
C VAL A 896 67.41 -30.59 -3.69
N LYS A 897 67.15 -31.90 -3.79
CA LYS A 897 67.27 -32.66 -5.05
C LYS A 897 65.96 -32.80 -5.81
N LEU A 898 64.88 -32.24 -5.26
CA LEU A 898 63.53 -32.38 -5.79
C LEU A 898 62.77 -31.06 -5.61
N THR A 899 62.16 -30.59 -6.70
CA THR A 899 61.10 -29.58 -6.70
C THR A 899 59.91 -30.13 -7.50
N GLY A 900 59.00 -29.30 -8.00
CA GLY A 900 57.85 -29.75 -8.77
C GLY A 900 56.80 -28.66 -8.95
N CYS A 901 55.56 -29.09 -9.16
CA CYS A 901 54.39 -28.23 -9.03
C CYS A 901 53.32 -28.88 -8.17
N THR A 902 52.52 -28.05 -7.49
CA THR A 902 51.33 -28.45 -6.74
C THR A 902 50.09 -27.76 -7.28
N VAL A 903 49.03 -28.50 -7.55
CA VAL A 903 47.68 -27.96 -7.72
C VAL A 903 46.93 -28.15 -6.41
N HIS A 904 46.35 -27.08 -5.87
CA HIS A 904 45.64 -27.11 -4.58
C HIS A 904 44.40 -26.22 -4.60
N PHE A 905 43.47 -26.46 -3.66
CA PHE A 905 42.38 -25.52 -3.40
C PHE A 905 42.91 -24.22 -2.82
N VAL A 906 42.31 -23.09 -3.17
CA VAL A 906 42.69 -21.79 -2.62
C VAL A 906 42.00 -21.57 -1.27
N THR A 907 42.78 -21.18 -0.27
CA THR A 907 42.33 -20.75 1.05
C THR A 907 42.76 -19.31 1.31
N PRO A 908 42.21 -18.62 2.34
CA PRO A 908 42.67 -17.27 2.69
C PRO A 908 44.15 -17.21 3.08
N GLU A 909 44.71 -18.31 3.60
CA GLU A 909 46.14 -18.47 3.82
C GLU A 909 46.85 -18.87 2.52
N MET A 910 47.93 -18.16 2.20
CA MET A 910 48.72 -18.36 0.98
C MET A 910 49.31 -19.78 0.92
N ASP A 911 49.08 -20.47 -0.21
CA ASP A 911 49.60 -21.80 -0.54
C ASP A 911 49.40 -22.86 0.57
N ALA A 912 48.27 -22.76 1.30
CA ALA A 912 47.97 -23.61 2.45
C ALA A 912 46.78 -24.55 2.24
N GLY A 913 46.12 -24.50 1.09
CA GLY A 913 44.91 -25.29 0.87
C GLY A 913 45.17 -26.77 0.55
N PRO A 914 44.13 -27.62 0.67
CA PRO A 914 44.27 -29.05 0.40
C PRO A 914 44.77 -29.36 -1.01
N ILE A 915 45.75 -30.27 -1.08
CA ILE A 915 46.52 -30.61 -2.28
C ILE A 915 45.73 -31.57 -3.17
N ILE A 916 45.44 -31.15 -4.41
CA ILE A 916 44.70 -31.93 -5.41
C ILE A 916 45.65 -32.86 -6.19
N ALA A 917 46.77 -32.32 -6.66
CA ALA A 917 47.75 -33.06 -7.44
C ALA A 917 49.14 -32.47 -7.24
N GLN A 918 50.16 -33.33 -7.28
CA GLN A 918 51.57 -32.92 -7.25
C GLN A 918 52.34 -33.65 -8.33
N SER A 919 53.38 -33.02 -8.86
CA SER A 919 54.26 -33.66 -9.84
C SER A 919 55.70 -33.21 -9.62
N PRO A 920 56.61 -34.15 -9.31
CA PRO A 920 57.98 -33.83 -8.95
C PRO A 920 58.87 -33.55 -10.17
N ILE A 921 59.91 -32.76 -9.96
CA ILE A 921 60.97 -32.42 -10.90
C ILE A 921 62.32 -32.64 -10.19
N PRO A 922 63.21 -33.51 -10.70
CA PRO A 922 64.55 -33.65 -10.15
C PRO A 922 65.40 -32.42 -10.44
N ILE A 923 66.20 -32.01 -9.46
CA ILE A 923 67.18 -30.91 -9.57
C ILE A 923 68.56 -31.51 -9.84
N GLU A 924 69.06 -31.29 -11.05
CA GLU A 924 70.38 -31.71 -11.51
C GLU A 924 71.47 -30.74 -11.04
N VAL A 925 72.73 -31.19 -11.01
CA VAL A 925 73.87 -30.40 -10.50
C VAL A 925 74.05 -29.06 -11.22
N ASN A 926 73.67 -29.00 -12.50
CA ASN A 926 73.83 -27.83 -13.35
C ASN A 926 72.51 -27.07 -13.59
N ASP A 927 71.45 -27.38 -12.84
CA ASP A 927 70.19 -26.67 -12.98
C ASP A 927 70.30 -25.23 -12.46
N THR A 928 69.82 -24.29 -13.27
CA THR A 928 69.60 -22.89 -12.89
C THR A 928 68.12 -22.64 -12.65
N VAL A 929 67.76 -21.46 -12.14
CA VAL A 929 66.34 -21.06 -12.03
C VAL A 929 65.64 -21.18 -13.37
N ASP A 930 66.29 -20.79 -14.47
CA ASP A 930 65.70 -20.81 -15.81
C ASP A 930 65.48 -22.24 -16.32
N THR A 931 66.44 -23.16 -16.08
CA THR A 931 66.26 -24.57 -16.49
C THR A 931 65.17 -25.25 -15.66
N LEU A 932 65.04 -24.91 -14.37
CA LEU A 932 63.96 -25.38 -13.51
C LEU A 932 62.60 -24.78 -13.90
N MET A 933 62.55 -23.51 -14.31
CA MET A 933 61.32 -22.89 -14.83
C MET A 933 60.83 -23.58 -16.10
N GLU A 934 61.72 -23.93 -17.03
CA GLU A 934 61.36 -24.67 -18.25
C GLU A 934 60.88 -26.09 -17.96
N LYS A 935 61.57 -26.82 -17.05
CA LYS A 935 61.11 -28.13 -16.56
C LYS A 935 59.76 -28.00 -15.85
N GLY A 936 59.59 -26.95 -15.05
CA GLY A 936 58.40 -26.54 -14.33
C GLY A 936 57.18 -26.48 -15.24
N LYS A 937 57.23 -25.62 -16.25
CA LYS A 937 56.15 -25.42 -17.21
C LYS A 937 55.67 -26.72 -17.84
N ARG A 938 56.59 -27.59 -18.27
CA ARG A 938 56.24 -28.86 -18.92
C ARG A 938 55.41 -29.76 -18.00
N ILE A 939 55.73 -29.77 -16.71
CA ILE A 939 54.99 -30.53 -15.71
C ILE A 939 53.69 -29.83 -15.35
N GLU A 940 53.69 -28.51 -15.15
CA GLU A 940 52.46 -27.73 -14.91
C GLU A 940 51.40 -27.95 -16.00
N HIS A 941 51.81 -27.96 -17.27
CA HIS A 941 50.94 -28.18 -18.43
C HIS A 941 50.26 -29.56 -18.43
N GLN A 942 50.82 -30.53 -17.71
CA GLN A 942 50.23 -31.87 -17.58
C GLN A 942 49.41 -32.00 -16.30
N THR A 943 49.90 -31.45 -15.19
CA THR A 943 49.31 -31.62 -13.87
C THR A 943 48.07 -30.75 -13.70
N TYR A 944 48.09 -29.52 -14.22
CA TYR A 944 46.98 -28.59 -14.01
C TYR A 944 45.67 -29.04 -14.69
N PRO A 945 45.66 -29.40 -15.99
CA PRO A 945 44.43 -29.82 -16.65
C PRO A 945 43.85 -31.11 -16.06
N LYS A 946 44.70 -32.05 -15.61
CA LYS A 946 44.25 -33.29 -14.96
C LYS A 946 43.58 -33.04 -13.61
N ALA A 947 44.17 -32.17 -12.79
CA ALA A 947 43.58 -31.77 -11.51
C ALA A 947 42.23 -31.07 -11.71
N LEU A 948 42.16 -30.19 -12.71
CA LEU A 948 40.94 -29.51 -13.11
C LEU A 948 39.86 -30.49 -13.59
N GLU A 949 40.22 -31.48 -14.40
CA GLU A 949 39.29 -32.50 -14.90
C GLU A 949 38.71 -33.35 -13.75
N LEU A 950 39.52 -33.70 -12.75
CA LEU A 950 39.03 -34.43 -11.57
C LEU A 950 37.98 -33.62 -10.81
N LEU A 951 38.24 -32.32 -10.60
CA LEU A 951 37.31 -31.42 -9.92
C LEU A 951 36.04 -31.19 -10.75
N ALA A 952 36.19 -30.94 -12.05
CA ALA A 952 35.07 -30.76 -12.98
C ALA A 952 34.18 -32.01 -13.02
N ARG A 953 34.74 -33.21 -13.01
CA ARG A 953 33.94 -34.45 -12.95
C ARG A 953 33.27 -34.68 -11.59
N GLY A 954 33.61 -33.90 -10.57
CA GLY A 954 33.19 -34.13 -9.20
C GLY A 954 33.82 -35.38 -8.58
N LYS A 955 34.91 -35.92 -9.16
CA LYS A 955 35.66 -37.06 -8.58
C LYS A 955 36.39 -36.67 -7.30
N ILE A 956 36.64 -35.38 -7.14
CA ILE A 956 37.18 -34.78 -5.92
C ILE A 956 36.28 -33.62 -5.48
N ALA A 957 36.18 -33.41 -4.18
CA ALA A 957 35.51 -32.27 -3.58
C ALA A 957 36.25 -31.85 -2.31
N LEU A 958 36.11 -30.58 -1.92
CA LEU A 958 36.58 -30.11 -0.62
C LEU A 958 35.64 -30.63 0.47
N SER A 959 36.20 -31.16 1.55
CA SER A 959 35.45 -31.63 2.73
C SER A 959 34.67 -30.51 3.42
N SER A 960 33.68 -30.88 4.24
CA SER A 960 32.86 -29.92 5.00
C SER A 960 33.67 -29.10 6.02
N ASP A 961 34.75 -29.67 6.56
CA ASP A 961 35.69 -28.98 7.45
C ASP A 961 36.72 -28.10 6.70
N LYS A 962 36.66 -28.08 5.35
CA LYS A 962 37.52 -27.31 4.44
C LYS A 962 39.01 -27.63 4.50
N ASN A 963 39.40 -28.69 5.20
CA ASN A 963 40.79 -29.03 5.46
C ASN A 963 41.29 -30.27 4.70
N SER A 964 40.41 -31.00 4.01
CA SER A 964 40.77 -32.24 3.31
C SER A 964 40.02 -32.42 1.98
N ILE A 965 40.48 -33.38 1.17
CA ILE A 965 39.83 -33.76 -0.09
C ILE A 965 39.00 -35.02 0.12
N VAL A 966 37.75 -34.97 -0.34
CA VAL A 966 36.85 -36.11 -0.45
C VAL A 966 36.98 -36.68 -1.87
N TYR A 967 37.33 -37.95 -1.97
CA TYR A 967 37.34 -38.70 -3.23
C TYR A 967 35.97 -39.35 -3.42
N ASN A 968 35.25 -38.92 -4.46
CA ASN A 968 34.00 -39.53 -4.89
C ASN A 968 34.35 -40.62 -5.91
N ILE A 969 34.60 -41.83 -5.40
CA ILE A 969 34.96 -43.02 -6.20
C ILE A 969 33.71 -43.62 -6.83
#